data_AF-K6YRU8-F1
#
_entry.id   AF-K6YRU8-F1
#
_cell.length_a   1.000
_cell.length_b   1.000
_cell.length_c   1.000
_cell.angle_alpha   90.00
_cell.angle_beta   90.00
_cell.angle_gamma   90.00
#
_symmetry.space_group_name_H-M   'P 1'
#
loop_
_entity.id
_entity.type
_entity.pdbx_description
1 polymer ?
#
loop_
_entity_poly.entity_id
_entity_poly.type
_entity_poly.pdbx_seq_one_letter_code
_entity_poly.pdbx_strand_id
1 'polypeptide(L)'
;MTHLSPNQFLSQMFANRGLTAVTTEPLFTYQLQQNEYQDLKQVVVTFRPKIRVSEQKHKEWAACFVMWCSEWYRREYQAGDGWSWAAIWQDLGFELNPPEIRELIPIGMESYWRRPIRFYTERRNFLGSVFIEGGLPFLLISSKDNKFGELIRKVLANYYQVDLLGIKLRDLINRYVYSLPTVFSEDESIELISSLIRNLMGLADKIDVQSQNELPSDQLDKIIPNWRNQFPIPLDNATGKGLLDNWLRGAWSASSSIKKFQKKLFCKHYFDFKSLTFTSEVSLPQKLNFKFGKETVNSSRMDLGLDEGSVRRANFGSVYAQFENEHTVISTRKKGVRVPRSNVHARLYVSVTQAGIRIEETEIPESSISLGDVPIGFVSNEDKYEFVGQASFTTKHPTIYVLTPSEYAFDIITGQCTKVDELIIEGRSYAWYETTGDLRFSFEDSQYRICTNSSSNTSGMLRLVGNEVIWQSKPSSVYLGLPEVEAIDDSSDINYAFTSYIDNKAVKMAKEYELYGTHTLSVKNRNNDTLIRRKIAVLPSDLTISFSCENKAAEITVSTQRPISANLVVEDANVTSEKTSISRRFLIEPNGLPPAKVTLLVQANLECDPIELTLPYPASGIYGYDSAGRILDNELTINQLLGSEVFLYSHKAYVAKFKVEFFLLPISKNSPSYLSYISVADKPQVLSLYSFKEKIIELLSLSDNLDAQVQISISDSSNMKKYIVRRFASNIKIDRMDDLILLNMGSLKVLSILHLR
;
A
#
# COMPACT_ATOMS: atom_id res chain seq x y z
N MET A 1 -13.56 24.47 -58.64
CA MET A 1 -14.27 23.68 -57.60
C MET A 1 -14.87 24.68 -56.62
N THR A 2 -16.16 24.58 -56.32
CA THR A 2 -16.82 25.46 -55.34
C THR A 2 -16.37 25.06 -53.94
N HIS A 3 -15.60 25.90 -53.27
CA HIS A 3 -15.18 25.67 -51.88
C HIS A 3 -16.39 25.78 -50.94
N LEU A 4 -16.49 24.86 -49.97
CA LEU A 4 -17.51 24.92 -48.91
C LEU A 4 -17.31 26.20 -48.08
N SER A 5 -18.38 26.96 -47.84
CA SER A 5 -18.31 28.07 -46.87
C SER A 5 -18.13 27.54 -45.43
N PRO A 6 -17.64 28.36 -44.47
CA PRO A 6 -17.45 27.92 -43.08
C PRO A 6 -18.69 27.28 -42.44
N ASN A 7 -19.87 27.86 -42.67
CA ASN A 7 -21.13 27.30 -42.15
C ASN A 7 -21.50 25.96 -42.80
N GLN A 8 -21.27 25.82 -44.11
CA GLN A 8 -21.53 24.57 -44.83
C GLN A 8 -20.60 23.45 -44.34
N PHE A 9 -19.31 23.76 -44.13
CA PHE A 9 -18.35 22.80 -43.57
C PHE A 9 -18.80 22.30 -42.19
N LEU A 10 -19.12 23.21 -41.26
CA LEU A 10 -19.55 22.83 -39.91
C LEU A 10 -20.85 22.03 -39.92
N SER A 11 -21.82 22.43 -40.75
CA SER A 11 -23.09 21.70 -40.91
C SER A 11 -22.87 20.29 -41.44
N GLN A 12 -22.00 20.12 -42.44
CA GLN A 12 -21.65 18.82 -43.00
C GLN A 12 -20.90 17.95 -41.97
N MET A 13 -19.94 18.54 -41.25
CA MET A 13 -19.19 17.85 -40.19
C MET A 13 -20.11 17.31 -39.10
N PHE A 14 -21.11 18.10 -38.65
CA PHE A 14 -22.10 17.66 -37.67
C PHE A 14 -23.03 16.58 -38.23
N ALA A 15 -23.54 16.75 -39.45
CA ALA A 15 -24.42 15.78 -40.10
C ALA A 15 -23.75 14.41 -40.26
N ASN A 16 -22.47 14.38 -40.67
CA ASN A 16 -21.67 13.15 -40.79
C ASN A 16 -21.54 12.40 -39.46
N ARG A 17 -21.73 13.08 -38.33
CA ARG A 17 -21.60 12.53 -36.97
C ARG A 17 -22.95 12.37 -36.26
N GLY A 18 -24.07 12.59 -36.95
CA GLY A 18 -25.40 12.53 -36.36
C GLY A 18 -25.65 13.62 -35.31
N LEU A 19 -24.89 14.71 -35.34
CA LEU A 19 -25.01 15.83 -34.41
C LEU A 19 -25.88 16.93 -35.00
N THR A 20 -26.71 17.56 -34.17
CA THR A 20 -27.57 18.69 -34.56
C THR A 20 -27.05 20.03 -34.03
N ALA A 21 -26.12 20.01 -33.08
CA ALA A 21 -25.52 21.19 -32.46
C ALA A 21 -24.14 20.88 -31.87
N VAL A 22 -23.47 21.92 -31.40
CA VAL A 22 -22.22 21.83 -30.63
C VAL A 22 -22.42 21.03 -29.34
N THR A 23 -21.52 20.10 -29.04
CA THR A 23 -21.61 19.18 -27.89
C THR A 23 -21.04 19.77 -26.60
N THR A 24 -20.33 20.90 -26.67
CA THR A 24 -19.57 21.54 -25.58
C THR A 24 -18.39 20.73 -25.04
N GLU A 25 -18.19 19.53 -25.57
CA GLU A 25 -17.03 18.66 -25.31
C GLU A 25 -15.74 19.22 -25.94
N PRO A 26 -14.56 18.79 -25.48
CA PRO A 26 -13.30 19.16 -26.10
C PRO A 26 -13.23 18.89 -27.61
N LEU A 27 -12.59 19.76 -28.39
CA LEU A 27 -12.70 19.66 -29.86
C LEU A 27 -12.15 18.35 -30.46
N PHE A 28 -11.19 17.69 -29.80
CA PHE A 28 -10.63 16.42 -30.25
C PHE A 28 -11.69 15.30 -30.28
N THR A 29 -12.78 15.40 -29.52
CA THR A 29 -13.85 14.40 -29.50
C THR A 29 -14.66 14.38 -30.80
N TYR A 30 -14.58 15.43 -31.61
CA TYR A 30 -15.15 15.43 -32.96
C TYR A 30 -14.38 14.50 -33.90
N GLN A 31 -13.13 14.11 -33.61
CA GLN A 31 -12.36 13.16 -34.40
C GLN A 31 -12.41 13.46 -35.91
N LEU A 32 -11.91 14.62 -36.34
CA LEU A 32 -11.88 14.96 -37.77
C LEU A 32 -11.06 13.93 -38.54
N GLN A 33 -11.55 13.50 -39.69
CA GLN A 33 -10.83 12.64 -40.62
C GLN A 33 -9.78 13.44 -41.41
N GLN A 34 -8.82 12.75 -42.03
CA GLN A 34 -7.73 13.42 -42.76
C GLN A 34 -8.23 14.27 -43.94
N ASN A 35 -9.25 13.83 -44.67
CA ASN A 35 -9.89 14.60 -45.74
C ASN A 35 -10.58 15.87 -45.19
N GLU A 36 -11.36 15.73 -44.11
CA GLU A 36 -12.03 16.85 -43.44
C GLU A 36 -11.03 17.89 -42.92
N TYR A 37 -9.87 17.44 -42.42
CA TYR A 37 -8.78 18.33 -42.00
C TYR A 37 -8.21 19.15 -43.15
N GLN A 38 -7.98 18.53 -44.32
CA GLN A 38 -7.51 19.24 -45.51
C GLN A 38 -8.56 20.22 -46.05
N ASP A 39 -9.83 19.81 -46.08
CA ASP A 39 -10.94 20.68 -46.47
C ASP A 39 -11.06 21.87 -45.53
N LEU A 40 -10.95 21.64 -44.22
CA LEU A 40 -10.98 22.69 -43.20
C LEU A 40 -9.87 23.72 -43.40
N LYS A 41 -8.65 23.28 -43.74
CA LYS A 41 -7.55 24.18 -44.09
C LYS A 41 -7.93 25.11 -45.25
N GLN A 42 -8.49 24.54 -46.31
CA GLN A 42 -8.93 25.31 -47.49
C GLN A 42 -10.04 26.31 -47.14
N VAL A 43 -10.98 25.92 -46.28
CA VAL A 43 -12.04 26.82 -45.78
C VAL A 43 -11.45 28.01 -45.01
N VAL A 44 -10.51 27.75 -44.09
CA VAL A 44 -9.86 28.79 -43.28
C VAL A 44 -9.10 29.78 -44.16
N VAL A 45 -8.31 29.29 -45.11
CA VAL A 45 -7.51 30.12 -46.02
C VAL A 45 -8.39 30.91 -47.00
N THR A 46 -9.37 30.25 -47.64
CA THR A 46 -10.19 30.86 -48.70
C THR A 46 -11.12 31.94 -48.16
N PHE A 47 -11.73 31.71 -47.00
CA PHE A 47 -12.74 32.60 -46.42
C PHE A 47 -12.18 33.55 -45.35
N ARG A 48 -10.85 33.72 -45.31
CA ARG A 48 -10.20 34.65 -44.37
C ARG A 48 -10.84 36.05 -44.46
N PRO A 49 -11.35 36.60 -43.34
CA PRO A 49 -11.84 37.97 -43.30
C PRO A 49 -10.70 38.95 -43.63
N LYS A 50 -10.91 39.81 -44.64
CA LYS A 50 -9.92 40.82 -45.04
C LYS A 50 -9.95 42.08 -44.17
N ILE A 51 -11.04 42.30 -43.44
CA ILE A 51 -11.27 43.48 -42.60
C ILE A 51 -12.06 43.02 -41.36
N ARG A 52 -11.67 43.50 -40.17
CA ARG A 52 -12.35 43.27 -38.88
C ARG A 52 -12.71 41.80 -38.63
N VAL A 53 -11.66 40.99 -38.46
CA VAL A 53 -11.72 39.53 -38.29
C VAL A 53 -12.58 39.10 -37.08
N SER A 54 -12.77 39.99 -36.11
CA SER A 54 -13.54 39.79 -34.88
C SER A 54 -15.04 40.16 -34.96
N GLU A 55 -15.57 40.54 -36.13
CA GLU A 55 -17.02 40.78 -36.24
C GLU A 55 -17.83 39.49 -36.06
N GLN A 56 -18.98 39.58 -35.38
CA GLN A 56 -19.86 38.44 -35.11
C GLN A 56 -20.31 37.68 -36.37
N LYS A 57 -20.35 38.35 -37.53
CA LYS A 57 -20.64 37.72 -38.82
C LYS A 57 -19.57 36.72 -39.28
N HIS A 58 -18.39 36.71 -38.65
CA HIS A 58 -17.28 35.80 -38.91
C HIS A 58 -17.20 34.67 -37.87
N LYS A 59 -18.24 34.47 -37.06
CA LYS A 59 -18.27 33.49 -35.97
C LYS A 59 -17.99 32.06 -36.46
N GLU A 60 -18.60 31.63 -37.56
CA GLU A 60 -18.37 30.30 -38.14
C GLU A 60 -16.95 30.15 -38.67
N TRP A 61 -16.37 31.22 -39.24
CA TRP A 61 -14.98 31.20 -39.66
C TRP A 61 -14.02 31.12 -38.45
N ALA A 62 -14.30 31.86 -37.37
CA ALA A 62 -13.53 31.78 -36.13
C ALA A 62 -13.59 30.36 -35.52
N ALA A 63 -14.76 29.72 -35.58
CA ALA A 63 -14.94 28.33 -35.15
C ALA A 63 -14.09 27.36 -35.98
N CYS A 64 -14.12 27.48 -37.31
CA CYS A 64 -13.27 26.71 -38.22
C CYS A 64 -11.78 26.94 -37.94
N PHE A 65 -11.37 28.20 -37.73
CA PHE A 65 -9.99 28.56 -37.44
C PHE A 65 -9.48 27.89 -36.16
N VAL A 66 -10.24 27.98 -35.06
CA VAL A 66 -9.89 27.36 -33.77
C VAL A 66 -9.83 25.83 -33.90
N MET A 67 -10.81 25.22 -34.58
CA MET A 67 -10.83 23.77 -34.79
C MET A 67 -9.64 23.31 -35.63
N TRP A 68 -9.30 24.07 -36.67
CA TRP A 68 -8.14 23.77 -37.51
C TRP A 68 -6.84 23.86 -36.72
N CYS A 69 -6.64 24.91 -35.92
CA CYS A 69 -5.44 25.06 -35.09
C CYS A 69 -5.33 23.93 -34.04
N SER A 70 -6.46 23.49 -33.49
CA SER A 70 -6.52 22.36 -32.56
C SER A 70 -6.11 21.05 -33.25
N GLU A 71 -6.62 20.81 -34.45
CA GLU A 71 -6.28 19.65 -35.28
C GLU A 71 -4.84 19.69 -35.80
N TRP A 72 -4.33 20.88 -36.15
CA TRP A 72 -2.94 21.10 -36.52
C TRP A 72 -2.02 20.74 -35.35
N TYR A 73 -2.35 21.17 -34.13
CA TYR A 73 -1.59 20.77 -32.94
C TYR A 73 -1.56 19.25 -32.77
N ARG A 74 -2.71 18.58 -32.97
CA ARG A 74 -2.80 17.12 -32.89
C ARG A 74 -1.96 16.40 -33.96
N ARG A 75 -2.03 16.88 -35.21
CA ARG A 75 -1.54 16.15 -36.39
C ARG A 75 -0.12 16.52 -36.80
N GLU A 76 0.29 17.76 -36.59
CA GLU A 76 1.49 18.34 -37.20
C GLU A 76 2.52 18.87 -36.21
N TYR A 77 2.11 19.17 -34.97
CA TYR A 77 3.01 19.76 -33.96
C TYR A 77 4.21 18.86 -33.62
N GLN A 78 5.40 19.46 -33.65
CA GLN A 78 6.68 18.87 -33.30
C GLN A 78 7.43 19.71 -32.25
N ALA A 79 8.45 19.13 -31.64
CA ALA A 79 9.26 19.84 -30.64
C ALA A 79 9.94 21.10 -31.21
N GLY A 80 10.32 21.09 -32.50
CA GLY A 80 10.99 22.20 -33.17
C GLY A 80 10.11 23.43 -33.41
N ASP A 81 8.78 23.27 -33.43
CA ASP A 81 7.85 24.39 -33.68
C ASP A 81 7.78 25.36 -32.49
N GLY A 82 8.19 24.89 -31.31
CA GLY A 82 8.11 25.63 -30.06
C GLY A 82 6.66 25.93 -29.64
N TRP A 83 6.49 26.45 -28.42
CA TRP A 83 5.17 26.83 -27.92
C TRP A 83 4.73 28.20 -28.47
N SER A 84 4.47 28.26 -29.77
CA SER A 84 4.16 29.51 -30.50
C SER A 84 3.13 29.33 -31.62
N TRP A 85 2.61 30.44 -32.14
CA TRP A 85 1.75 30.44 -33.32
C TRP A 85 2.52 30.41 -34.65
N ALA A 86 3.86 30.51 -34.65
CA ALA A 86 4.64 30.74 -35.85
C ALA A 86 4.48 29.63 -36.91
N ALA A 87 4.52 28.37 -36.49
CA ALA A 87 4.35 27.22 -37.38
C ALA A 87 2.93 27.15 -37.99
N ILE A 88 1.90 27.56 -37.23
CA ILE A 88 0.53 27.70 -37.73
C ILE A 88 0.46 28.74 -38.85
N TRP A 89 1.12 29.89 -38.68
CA TRP A 89 1.15 30.95 -39.72
C TRP A 89 1.89 30.52 -40.97
N GLN A 90 3.01 29.81 -40.79
CA GLN A 90 3.76 29.25 -41.90
C GLN A 90 2.90 28.29 -42.73
N ASP A 91 2.12 27.44 -42.08
CA ASP A 91 1.31 26.44 -42.77
C ASP A 91 0.01 27.01 -43.39
N LEU A 92 -0.58 28.04 -42.78
CA LEU A 92 -1.73 28.75 -43.32
C LEU A 92 -1.37 29.77 -44.43
N GLY A 93 -0.11 30.20 -44.51
CA GLY A 93 0.34 31.21 -45.47
C GLY A 93 -0.14 32.63 -45.15
N PHE A 94 -0.64 32.88 -43.93
CA PHE A 94 -0.98 34.20 -43.43
C PHE A 94 -0.76 34.29 -41.92
N GLU A 95 -0.65 35.51 -41.40
CA GLU A 95 -0.50 35.79 -39.98
C GLU A 95 -1.62 36.70 -39.47
N LEU A 96 -2.03 36.47 -38.23
CA LEU A 96 -2.87 37.37 -37.45
C LEU A 96 -2.02 38.06 -36.39
N ASN A 97 -2.23 39.35 -36.18
CA ASN A 97 -1.52 40.09 -35.15
C ASN A 97 -2.08 39.77 -33.75
N PRO A 98 -1.33 40.05 -32.66
CA PRO A 98 -1.77 39.73 -31.31
C PRO A 98 -3.15 40.32 -30.90
N PRO A 99 -3.52 41.56 -31.29
CA PRO A 99 -4.89 42.07 -31.12
C PRO A 99 -5.96 41.23 -31.81
N GLU A 100 -5.75 40.85 -33.08
CA GLU A 100 -6.68 40.01 -33.83
C GLU A 100 -6.88 38.65 -33.16
N ILE A 101 -5.80 38.01 -32.68
CA ILE A 101 -5.88 36.75 -31.93
C ILE A 101 -6.69 36.92 -30.64
N ARG A 102 -6.45 38.00 -29.89
CA ARG A 102 -7.12 38.28 -28.62
C ARG A 102 -8.63 38.40 -28.78
N GLU A 103 -9.09 38.93 -29.91
CA GLU A 103 -10.51 39.11 -30.20
C GLU A 103 -11.12 37.87 -30.88
N LEU A 104 -10.39 37.23 -31.80
CA LEU A 104 -10.87 36.10 -32.60
C LEU A 104 -11.06 34.82 -31.78
N ILE A 105 -10.08 34.48 -30.94
CA ILE A 105 -10.07 33.19 -30.22
C ILE A 105 -11.30 33.05 -29.30
N PRO A 106 -11.71 34.07 -28.50
CA PRO A 106 -12.96 34.01 -27.72
C PRO A 106 -14.22 33.80 -28.57
N ILE A 107 -14.28 34.31 -29.80
CA ILE A 107 -15.45 34.13 -30.69
C ILE A 107 -15.57 32.66 -31.11
N GLY A 108 -14.45 32.04 -31.50
CA GLY A 108 -14.42 30.61 -31.81
C GLY A 108 -14.66 29.75 -30.57
N MET A 109 -13.88 29.95 -29.51
CA MET A 109 -13.91 29.15 -28.29
C MET A 109 -15.18 29.37 -27.47
N GLU A 110 -15.38 30.54 -26.88
CA GLU A 110 -16.45 30.79 -25.91
C GLU A 110 -17.81 30.96 -26.61
N SER A 111 -17.85 31.68 -27.73
CA SER A 111 -19.13 32.03 -28.38
C SER A 111 -19.69 30.94 -29.28
N TYR A 112 -18.84 30.21 -30.01
CA TYR A 112 -19.28 29.12 -30.90
C TYR A 112 -19.18 27.75 -30.21
N TRP A 113 -17.96 27.34 -29.85
CA TRP A 113 -17.71 26.01 -29.29
C TRP A 113 -18.14 25.86 -27.82
N ARG A 114 -18.42 26.99 -27.12
CA ARG A 114 -18.73 27.05 -25.69
C ARG A 114 -17.62 26.44 -24.82
N ARG A 115 -16.37 26.66 -25.23
CA ARG A 115 -15.15 26.20 -24.55
C ARG A 115 -14.48 27.38 -23.83
N PRO A 116 -13.95 27.18 -22.61
CA PRO A 116 -13.39 28.27 -21.82
C PRO A 116 -12.01 28.72 -22.35
N ILE A 117 -11.69 30.00 -22.16
CA ILE A 117 -10.31 30.49 -22.27
C ILE A 117 -9.57 30.26 -20.94
N ARG A 118 -8.42 29.58 -21.02
CA ARG A 118 -7.56 29.23 -19.88
C ARG A 118 -6.64 30.38 -19.52
N PHE A 119 -6.23 30.44 -18.25
CA PHE A 119 -5.39 31.51 -17.71
C PHE A 119 -4.08 30.94 -17.14
N TYR A 120 -2.99 31.70 -17.30
CA TYR A 120 -1.72 31.48 -16.60
C TYR A 120 -1.36 32.72 -15.81
N THR A 121 -1.18 32.57 -14.49
CA THR A 121 -0.74 33.68 -13.61
C THR A 121 -1.47 34.99 -13.94
N GLU A 122 -2.80 34.90 -14.10
CA GLU A 122 -3.76 35.97 -14.46
C GLU A 122 -3.78 36.48 -15.92
N ARG A 123 -2.95 35.93 -16.82
CA ARG A 123 -3.01 36.25 -18.27
C ARG A 123 -3.77 35.17 -19.04
N ARG A 124 -4.66 35.59 -19.95
CA ARG A 124 -5.34 34.69 -20.90
C ARG A 124 -4.32 33.98 -21.78
N ASN A 125 -4.34 32.65 -21.78
CA ASN A 125 -3.48 31.81 -22.60
C ASN A 125 -4.26 31.30 -23.82
N PHE A 126 -4.35 32.11 -24.87
CA PHE A 126 -5.08 31.75 -26.08
C PHE A 126 -4.49 30.52 -26.78
N LEU A 127 -3.15 30.44 -26.88
CA LEU A 127 -2.47 29.32 -27.55
C LEU A 127 -2.77 27.99 -26.84
N GLY A 128 -2.52 27.92 -25.53
CA GLY A 128 -2.79 26.71 -24.77
C GLY A 128 -4.27 26.37 -24.69
N SER A 129 -5.16 27.38 -24.71
CA SER A 129 -6.62 27.15 -24.77
C SER A 129 -7.04 26.45 -26.04
N VAL A 130 -6.38 26.70 -27.17
CA VAL A 130 -6.66 26.05 -28.45
C VAL A 130 -5.94 24.70 -28.55
N PHE A 131 -4.67 24.63 -28.17
CA PHE A 131 -3.86 23.41 -28.34
C PHE A 131 -4.42 22.22 -27.55
N ILE A 132 -4.87 22.43 -26.31
CA ILE A 132 -5.47 21.35 -25.50
C ILE A 132 -6.75 20.80 -26.11
N GLU A 133 -7.49 21.60 -26.88
CA GLU A 133 -8.69 21.14 -27.58
C GLU A 133 -8.33 20.18 -28.72
N GLY A 134 -7.07 20.18 -29.18
CA GLY A 134 -6.51 19.16 -30.07
C GLY A 134 -6.18 17.84 -29.38
N GLY A 135 -6.15 17.80 -28.04
CA GLY A 135 -5.78 16.62 -27.27
C GLY A 135 -4.27 16.38 -27.25
N LEU A 136 -3.83 15.22 -27.76
CA LEU A 136 -2.45 14.75 -27.69
C LEU A 136 -1.71 14.92 -29.04
N PRO A 137 -0.55 15.61 -29.09
CA PRO A 137 0.17 15.90 -30.35
C PRO A 137 0.93 14.67 -30.87
N PHE A 138 0.44 14.01 -31.92
CA PHE A 138 0.95 12.70 -32.33
C PHE A 138 2.40 12.69 -32.77
N LEU A 139 2.83 13.66 -33.59
CA LEU A 139 4.22 13.69 -34.07
C LEU A 139 5.21 13.94 -32.95
N LEU A 140 4.87 14.84 -32.02
CA LEU A 140 5.64 15.04 -30.80
C LEU A 140 5.73 13.74 -29.98
N ILE A 141 4.63 13.02 -29.82
CA ILE A 141 4.62 11.79 -29.01
C ILE A 141 5.36 10.63 -29.71
N SER A 142 5.36 10.59 -31.03
CA SER A 142 6.13 9.62 -31.81
C SER A 142 7.63 9.97 -31.90
N SER A 143 8.03 11.20 -31.56
CA SER A 143 9.44 11.59 -31.53
C SER A 143 10.19 10.89 -30.39
N LYS A 144 11.49 10.60 -30.60
CA LYS A 144 12.34 10.02 -29.56
C LYS A 144 12.43 11.01 -28.38
N ASP A 145 12.32 10.47 -27.17
CA ASP A 145 12.48 11.21 -25.90
C ASP A 145 11.55 12.42 -25.74
N ASN A 146 10.23 12.17 -25.80
CA ASN A 146 9.22 13.18 -25.48
C ASN A 146 8.58 12.94 -24.10
N LYS A 147 8.20 14.05 -23.46
CA LYS A 147 7.67 14.05 -22.08
C LYS A 147 6.31 13.36 -21.93
N PHE A 148 5.47 13.36 -22.97
CA PHE A 148 4.19 12.65 -22.96
C PHE A 148 4.37 11.13 -22.96
N GLY A 149 5.25 10.63 -23.83
CA GLY A 149 5.63 9.22 -23.87
C GLY A 149 6.30 8.79 -22.56
N GLU A 150 7.10 9.66 -21.95
CA GLU A 150 7.66 9.44 -20.62
C GLU A 150 6.59 9.33 -19.53
N LEU A 151 5.63 10.26 -19.50
CA LEU A 151 4.48 10.22 -18.60
C LEU A 151 3.73 8.89 -18.71
N ILE A 152 3.33 8.50 -19.92
CA ILE A 152 2.58 7.26 -20.15
C ILE A 152 3.38 6.04 -19.71
N ARG A 153 4.67 5.97 -20.05
CA ARG A 153 5.56 4.88 -19.62
C ARG A 153 5.67 4.80 -18.10
N LYS A 154 5.83 5.94 -17.41
CA LYS A 154 5.90 6.00 -15.93
C LYS A 154 4.60 5.56 -15.27
N VAL A 155 3.46 6.02 -15.81
CA VAL A 155 2.12 5.63 -15.31
C VAL A 155 1.88 4.14 -15.52
N LEU A 156 2.20 3.58 -16.69
CA LEU A 156 2.07 2.14 -16.96
C LEU A 156 2.98 1.31 -16.03
N ALA A 157 4.25 1.70 -15.88
CA ALA A 157 5.20 1.01 -15.00
C ALA A 157 4.72 0.97 -13.53
N ASN A 158 3.99 1.99 -13.09
CA ASN A 158 3.45 2.10 -11.74
C ASN A 158 1.95 1.77 -11.63
N TYR A 159 1.32 1.27 -12.70
CA TYR A 159 -0.12 0.98 -12.73
C TYR A 159 -0.52 -0.10 -11.72
N TYR A 160 0.42 -0.94 -11.29
CA TYR A 160 0.20 -1.90 -10.22
C TYR A 160 -0.30 -1.23 -8.92
N GLN A 161 0.05 0.03 -8.66
CA GLN A 161 -0.45 0.75 -7.49
C GLN A 161 -1.95 1.06 -7.59
N VAL A 162 -2.46 1.24 -8.81
CA VAL A 162 -3.90 1.43 -9.05
C VAL A 162 -4.62 0.10 -8.84
N ASP A 163 -4.15 -0.97 -9.49
CA ASP A 163 -4.85 -2.26 -9.45
C ASP A 163 -4.72 -2.97 -8.10
N LEU A 164 -3.52 -2.96 -7.48
CA LEU A 164 -3.23 -3.72 -6.26
C LEU A 164 -3.48 -2.92 -4.99
N LEU A 165 -3.12 -1.63 -4.97
CA LEU A 165 -3.15 -0.80 -3.76
C LEU A 165 -4.36 0.15 -3.69
N GLY A 166 -5.17 0.23 -4.76
CA GLY A 166 -6.37 1.06 -4.81
C GLY A 166 -6.11 2.56 -4.94
N ILE A 167 -4.93 2.97 -5.41
CA ILE A 167 -4.64 4.38 -5.72
C ILE A 167 -5.49 4.80 -6.92
N LYS A 168 -6.11 5.99 -6.88
CA LYS A 168 -6.87 6.48 -8.05
C LYS A 168 -5.91 6.76 -9.21
N LEU A 169 -6.27 6.34 -10.42
CA LEU A 169 -5.46 6.56 -11.61
C LEU A 169 -5.12 8.05 -11.83
N ARG A 170 -6.08 8.94 -11.56
CA ARG A 170 -5.88 10.39 -11.60
C ARG A 170 -4.76 10.85 -10.66
N ASP A 171 -4.74 10.35 -9.42
CA ASP A 171 -3.69 10.67 -8.45
C ASP A 171 -2.32 10.17 -8.90
N LEU A 172 -2.27 9.01 -9.58
CA LEU A 172 -1.03 8.49 -10.15
C LEU A 172 -0.54 9.36 -11.33
N ILE A 173 -1.43 9.79 -12.23
CA ILE A 173 -1.08 10.66 -13.36
C ILE A 173 -0.58 12.02 -12.86
N ASN A 174 -1.24 12.59 -11.85
CA ASN A 174 -0.87 13.88 -11.27
C ASN A 174 0.56 13.90 -10.69
N ARG A 175 1.10 12.75 -10.26
CA ARG A 175 2.49 12.67 -9.79
C ARG A 175 3.50 12.94 -10.88
N TYR A 176 3.17 12.70 -12.14
CA TYR A 176 4.10 12.75 -13.26
C TYR A 176 3.78 13.85 -14.28
N VAL A 177 2.58 14.45 -14.19
CA VAL A 177 2.10 15.48 -15.14
C VAL A 177 2.90 16.78 -15.09
N TYR A 178 3.60 17.06 -13.97
CA TYR A 178 4.43 18.26 -13.78
C TYR A 178 5.51 18.45 -14.85
N SER A 179 5.87 17.36 -15.55
CA SER A 179 6.83 17.39 -16.66
C SER A 179 6.28 18.13 -17.90
N LEU A 180 4.95 18.17 -18.06
CA LEU A 180 4.26 18.79 -19.19
C LEU A 180 3.94 20.27 -18.95
N PRO A 181 3.65 21.06 -20.01
CA PRO A 181 3.08 22.40 -19.84
C PRO A 181 1.84 22.36 -18.93
N THR A 182 1.70 23.38 -18.08
CA THR A 182 0.67 23.45 -17.02
C THR A 182 -0.77 23.31 -17.53
N VAL A 183 -1.06 23.60 -18.81
CA VAL A 183 -2.37 23.36 -19.43
C VAL A 183 -2.75 21.87 -19.41
N PHE A 184 -1.79 20.95 -19.44
CA PHE A 184 -2.07 19.51 -19.38
C PHE A 184 -2.31 18.99 -17.96
N SER A 185 -2.20 19.85 -16.94
CA SER A 185 -2.59 19.53 -15.56
C SER A 185 -4.09 19.76 -15.30
N GLU A 186 -4.84 20.24 -16.30
CA GLU A 186 -6.29 20.43 -16.22
C GLU A 186 -7.04 19.09 -16.25
N ASP A 187 -8.24 19.09 -15.68
CA ASP A 187 -9.06 17.88 -15.48
C ASP A 187 -9.37 17.15 -16.79
N GLU A 188 -9.61 17.86 -17.89
CA GLU A 188 -9.89 17.23 -19.18
C GLU A 188 -8.68 16.52 -19.77
N SER A 189 -7.47 17.07 -19.58
CA SER A 189 -6.23 16.42 -20.02
C SER A 189 -5.93 15.18 -19.21
N ILE A 190 -6.13 15.26 -17.89
CA ILE A 190 -5.91 14.12 -17.00
C ILE A 190 -6.93 13.01 -17.31
N GLU A 191 -8.18 13.34 -17.63
CA GLU A 191 -9.17 12.33 -18.03
C GLU A 191 -8.85 11.74 -19.41
N LEU A 192 -8.39 12.54 -20.37
CA LEU A 192 -7.91 12.06 -21.67
C LEU A 192 -6.79 11.02 -21.50
N ILE A 193 -5.78 11.34 -20.68
CA ILE A 193 -4.67 10.43 -20.37
C ILE A 193 -5.17 9.21 -19.59
N SER A 194 -6.11 9.40 -18.65
CA SER A 194 -6.71 8.30 -17.89
C SER A 194 -7.44 7.31 -18.80
N SER A 195 -8.28 7.79 -19.72
CA SER A 195 -8.98 6.98 -20.70
C SER A 195 -8.00 6.23 -21.60
N LEU A 196 -6.95 6.90 -22.10
CA LEU A 196 -5.88 6.28 -22.87
C LEU A 196 -5.24 5.10 -22.11
N ILE A 197 -4.83 5.31 -20.85
CA ILE A 197 -4.21 4.27 -20.01
C ILE A 197 -5.18 3.12 -19.74
N ARG A 198 -6.45 3.41 -19.42
CA ARG A 198 -7.47 2.37 -19.19
C ARG A 198 -7.68 1.49 -20.42
N ASN A 199 -7.76 2.08 -21.61
CA ASN A 199 -7.91 1.34 -22.85
C ASN A 199 -6.69 0.47 -23.15
N LEU A 200 -5.47 1.01 -22.96
CA LEU A 200 -4.24 0.23 -23.10
C LEU A 200 -4.21 -0.97 -22.14
N MET A 201 -4.57 -0.76 -20.87
CA MET A 201 -4.61 -1.84 -19.87
C MET A 201 -5.71 -2.87 -20.16
N GLY A 202 -6.85 -2.46 -20.71
CA GLY A 202 -7.93 -3.37 -21.12
C GLY A 202 -7.53 -4.30 -22.28
N LEU A 203 -6.60 -3.87 -23.12
CA LEU A 203 -6.09 -4.65 -24.26
C LEU A 203 -4.84 -5.48 -23.92
N ALA A 204 -4.13 -5.15 -22.84
CA ALA A 204 -2.87 -5.76 -22.45
C ALA A 204 -2.92 -7.30 -22.42
N ASP A 205 -4.03 -7.87 -21.94
CA ASP A 205 -4.21 -9.32 -21.78
C ASP A 205 -4.56 -10.07 -23.07
N LYS A 206 -4.82 -9.33 -24.16
CA LYS A 206 -5.19 -9.88 -25.47
C LYS A 206 -4.01 -9.99 -26.44
N ILE A 207 -2.85 -9.48 -26.04
CA ILE A 207 -1.65 -9.42 -26.87
C ILE A 207 -0.66 -10.48 -26.41
N ASP A 208 -0.06 -11.17 -27.38
CA ASP A 208 1.14 -11.96 -27.15
C ASP A 208 2.39 -11.18 -27.57
N VAL A 209 3.09 -10.63 -26.58
CA VAL A 209 4.33 -9.86 -26.78
C VAL A 209 5.52 -10.75 -27.18
N GLN A 210 5.43 -12.08 -26.97
CA GLN A 210 6.49 -13.03 -27.32
C GLN A 210 6.47 -13.43 -28.80
N SER A 211 5.38 -13.14 -29.53
CA SER A 211 5.33 -13.34 -30.97
C SER A 211 6.39 -12.51 -31.69
N GLN A 212 7.37 -13.17 -32.30
CA GLN A 212 8.46 -12.53 -33.04
C GLN A 212 8.03 -12.01 -34.41
N ASN A 213 6.89 -12.50 -34.93
CA ASN A 213 6.48 -12.28 -36.32
C ASN A 213 5.40 -11.20 -36.48
N GLU A 214 4.78 -10.72 -35.39
CA GLU A 214 3.64 -9.80 -35.47
C GLU A 214 3.67 -8.71 -34.39
N LEU A 215 3.38 -7.46 -34.79
CA LEU A 215 3.26 -6.33 -33.87
C LEU A 215 1.97 -6.43 -33.02
N PRO A 216 1.96 -5.91 -31.78
CA PRO A 216 0.78 -5.90 -30.91
C PRO A 216 -0.49 -5.37 -31.59
N SER A 217 -0.38 -4.28 -32.32
CA SER A 217 -1.51 -3.68 -33.04
C SER A 217 -2.04 -4.57 -34.17
N ASP A 218 -1.17 -5.25 -34.91
CA ASP A 218 -1.56 -6.19 -35.97
C ASP A 218 -2.30 -7.42 -35.42
N GLN A 219 -1.89 -7.90 -34.24
CA GLN A 219 -2.61 -8.96 -33.53
C GLN A 219 -4.01 -8.50 -33.13
N LEU A 220 -4.13 -7.30 -32.54
CA LEU A 220 -5.41 -6.75 -32.13
C LEU A 220 -6.35 -6.51 -33.32
N ASP A 221 -5.83 -6.16 -34.50
CA ASP A 221 -6.62 -5.98 -35.72
C ASP A 221 -7.35 -7.26 -36.15
N LYS A 222 -6.74 -8.42 -35.87
CA LYS A 222 -7.34 -9.73 -36.14
C LYS A 222 -8.31 -10.17 -35.04
N ILE A 223 -7.99 -9.89 -33.77
CA ILE A 223 -8.74 -10.40 -32.61
C ILE A 223 -9.97 -9.53 -32.33
N ILE A 224 -9.83 -8.20 -32.41
CA ILE A 224 -10.85 -7.22 -32.05
C ILE A 224 -10.96 -6.19 -33.18
N PRO A 225 -11.76 -6.44 -34.22
CA PRO A 225 -11.97 -5.48 -35.30
C PRO A 225 -12.42 -4.12 -34.74
N ASN A 226 -11.87 -3.02 -35.28
CA ASN A 226 -12.19 -1.64 -34.88
C ASN A 226 -11.84 -1.26 -33.43
N TRP A 227 -10.97 -2.00 -32.74
CA TRP A 227 -10.56 -1.69 -31.34
C TRP A 227 -10.00 -0.26 -31.16
N ARG A 228 -9.40 0.33 -32.21
CA ARG A 228 -8.88 1.71 -32.18
C ARG A 228 -9.97 2.74 -31.89
N ASN A 229 -11.23 2.45 -32.21
CA ASN A 229 -12.36 3.35 -31.94
C ASN A 229 -12.64 3.51 -30.44
N GLN A 230 -12.07 2.65 -29.58
CA GLN A 230 -12.19 2.78 -28.12
C GLN A 230 -11.35 3.93 -27.58
N PHE A 231 -10.35 4.40 -28.34
CA PHE A 231 -9.47 5.47 -27.91
C PHE A 231 -10.15 6.83 -28.06
N PRO A 232 -9.91 7.75 -27.12
CA PRO A 232 -10.50 9.09 -27.16
C PRO A 232 -10.00 9.94 -28.35
N ILE A 233 -8.92 9.50 -29.00
CA ILE A 233 -8.30 10.14 -30.16
C ILE A 233 -8.11 9.10 -31.30
N PRO A 234 -8.33 9.50 -32.56
CA PRO A 234 -8.13 8.63 -33.71
C PRO A 234 -6.64 8.29 -33.87
N LEU A 235 -6.33 7.00 -34.01
CA LEU A 235 -4.99 6.45 -34.14
C LEU A 235 -4.72 6.01 -35.60
N ASP A 236 -5.10 6.87 -36.54
CA ASP A 236 -5.29 6.61 -37.97
C ASP A 236 -4.02 6.76 -38.84
N ASN A 237 -2.91 7.27 -38.29
CA ASN A 237 -1.70 7.55 -39.06
C ASN A 237 -0.62 6.46 -38.93
N ALA A 238 0.02 6.12 -40.05
CA ALA A 238 1.21 5.25 -40.14
C ALA A 238 2.34 5.65 -39.15
N THR A 239 2.42 6.94 -38.81
CA THR A 239 3.38 7.52 -37.86
C THR A 239 3.09 7.18 -36.38
N GLY A 240 1.87 6.75 -36.04
CA GLY A 240 1.45 6.39 -34.68
C GLY A 240 1.51 4.90 -34.34
N LYS A 241 1.71 4.03 -35.34
CA LYS A 241 1.67 2.57 -35.15
C LYS A 241 2.77 2.06 -34.21
N GLY A 242 4.01 2.46 -34.43
CA GLY A 242 5.15 2.05 -33.58
C GLY A 242 5.08 2.58 -32.15
N LEU A 243 4.53 3.78 -31.95
CA LEU A 243 4.29 4.35 -30.63
C LEU A 243 3.24 3.54 -29.86
N LEU A 244 2.10 3.26 -30.52
CA LEU A 244 1.01 2.49 -29.95
C LEU A 244 1.48 1.08 -29.57
N ASP A 245 2.26 0.43 -30.43
CA ASP A 245 2.86 -0.87 -30.12
C ASP A 245 3.78 -0.82 -28.89
N ASN A 246 4.57 0.25 -28.72
CA ASN A 246 5.41 0.44 -27.54
C ASN A 246 4.57 0.63 -26.26
N TRP A 247 3.48 1.39 -26.32
CA TRP A 247 2.56 1.54 -25.19
C TRP A 247 1.82 0.25 -24.86
N LEU A 248 1.40 -0.52 -25.86
CA LEU A 248 0.79 -1.83 -25.68
C LEU A 248 1.76 -2.82 -25.03
N ARG A 249 3.04 -2.82 -25.42
CA ARG A 249 4.09 -3.61 -24.73
C ARG A 249 4.28 -3.16 -23.29
N GLY A 250 4.26 -1.85 -23.03
CA GLY A 250 4.31 -1.29 -21.68
C GLY A 250 3.12 -1.73 -20.82
N ALA A 251 1.90 -1.69 -21.36
CA ALA A 251 0.69 -2.13 -20.69
C ALA A 251 0.68 -3.64 -20.43
N TRP A 252 1.15 -4.44 -21.39
CA TRP A 252 1.36 -5.87 -21.19
C TRP A 252 2.37 -6.15 -20.06
N SER A 253 3.50 -5.44 -20.03
CA SER A 253 4.51 -5.59 -18.96
C SER A 253 3.94 -5.24 -17.59
N ALA A 254 3.14 -4.17 -17.51
CA ALA A 254 2.43 -3.78 -16.30
C ALA A 254 1.42 -4.86 -15.86
N SER A 255 0.58 -5.36 -16.78
CA SER A 255 -0.39 -6.44 -16.49
C SER A 255 0.32 -7.73 -16.04
N SER A 256 1.40 -8.11 -16.72
CA SER A 256 2.20 -9.29 -16.37
C SER A 256 2.81 -9.17 -14.97
N SER A 257 3.31 -7.99 -14.61
CA SER A 257 3.85 -7.71 -13.27
C SER A 257 2.77 -7.83 -12.19
N ILE A 258 1.58 -7.28 -12.44
CA ILE A 258 0.41 -7.38 -11.55
C ILE A 258 0.03 -8.85 -11.35
N LYS A 259 -0.05 -9.64 -12.43
CA LYS A 259 -0.33 -11.08 -12.36
C LYS A 259 0.72 -11.82 -11.55
N LYS A 260 2.01 -11.46 -11.70
CA LYS A 260 3.10 -12.03 -10.92
C LYS A 260 2.93 -11.75 -9.43
N PHE A 261 2.57 -10.51 -9.06
CA PHE A 261 2.32 -10.14 -7.66
C PHE A 261 1.06 -10.82 -7.08
N GLN A 262 0.06 -11.16 -7.90
CA GLN A 262 -1.14 -11.87 -7.48
C GLN A 262 -0.98 -13.40 -7.39
N LYS A 263 0.21 -13.96 -7.71
CA LYS A 263 0.48 -15.39 -7.59
C LYS A 263 0.95 -15.81 -6.21
N LYS A 264 1.63 -14.92 -5.48
CA LYS A 264 2.22 -15.21 -4.17
C LYS A 264 2.16 -13.99 -3.26
N LEU A 265 2.28 -14.21 -1.95
CA LEU A 265 2.53 -13.13 -1.00
C LEU A 265 3.84 -12.44 -1.38
N PHE A 266 3.78 -11.12 -1.50
CA PHE A 266 4.91 -10.33 -1.95
C PHE A 266 4.96 -9.00 -1.21
N CYS A 267 6.17 -8.58 -0.84
CA CYS A 267 6.42 -7.30 -0.20
C CYS A 267 7.49 -6.51 -0.95
N LYS A 268 7.29 -5.18 -1.04
CA LYS A 268 8.34 -4.22 -1.40
C LYS A 268 8.54 -3.25 -0.26
N HIS A 269 9.77 -2.76 -0.13
CA HIS A 269 10.11 -1.74 0.85
C HIS A 269 10.59 -0.48 0.14
N TYR A 270 10.22 0.67 0.69
CA TYR A 270 10.63 1.98 0.22
C TYR A 270 11.19 2.77 1.39
N PHE A 271 12.34 3.39 1.18
CA PHE A 271 12.93 4.36 2.08
C PHE A 271 12.67 5.77 1.55
N ASP A 272 12.11 6.63 2.40
CA ASP A 272 11.95 8.05 2.11
C ASP A 272 13.10 8.82 2.75
N PHE A 273 13.96 9.39 1.90
CA PHE A 273 15.16 10.11 2.33
C PHE A 273 14.83 11.40 3.09
N LYS A 274 13.68 12.04 2.84
CA LYS A 274 13.31 13.30 3.52
C LYS A 274 12.80 13.06 4.93
N SER A 275 11.99 12.02 5.11
CA SER A 275 11.40 11.69 6.42
C SER A 275 12.24 10.67 7.21
N LEU A 276 13.22 10.02 6.57
CA LEU A 276 14.00 8.92 7.11
C LEU A 276 13.12 7.75 7.59
N THR A 277 11.98 7.53 6.93
CA THR A 277 11.03 6.48 7.29
C THR A 277 10.94 5.38 6.24
N PHE A 278 10.60 4.18 6.70
CA PHE A 278 10.36 3.02 5.85
C PHE A 278 8.86 2.80 5.63
N THR A 279 8.51 2.45 4.40
CA THR A 279 7.16 2.05 4.01
C THR A 279 7.21 0.68 3.34
N SER A 280 6.26 -0.20 3.67
CA SER A 280 6.10 -1.49 3.00
C SER A 280 4.84 -1.49 2.13
N GLU A 281 4.97 -2.01 0.91
CA GLU A 281 3.85 -2.37 0.04
C GLU A 281 3.69 -3.88 0.08
N VAL A 282 2.50 -4.34 0.44
CA VAL A 282 2.15 -5.76 0.49
C VAL A 282 1.14 -6.04 -0.60
N SER A 283 1.39 -7.07 -1.41
CA SER A 283 0.45 -7.60 -2.40
C SER A 283 -0.02 -8.98 -1.96
N LEU A 284 -1.33 -9.22 -2.10
CA LEU A 284 -1.98 -10.47 -1.75
C LEU A 284 -2.25 -11.31 -2.99
N PRO A 285 -2.06 -12.65 -2.92
CA PRO A 285 -2.54 -13.55 -3.95
C PRO A 285 -4.06 -13.64 -3.93
N GLN A 286 -4.68 -14.03 -5.04
CA GLN A 286 -6.15 -14.16 -5.14
C GLN A 286 -6.76 -15.11 -4.10
N LYS A 287 -5.99 -16.14 -3.72
CA LYS A 287 -6.34 -17.13 -2.70
C LYS A 287 -5.20 -17.26 -1.70
N LEU A 288 -5.54 -17.23 -0.42
CA LEU A 288 -4.64 -17.55 0.69
C LEU A 288 -5.03 -18.91 1.27
N ASN A 289 -4.02 -19.69 1.65
CA ASN A 289 -4.20 -20.98 2.29
C ASN A 289 -3.70 -20.91 3.73
N PHE A 290 -4.51 -21.41 4.65
CA PHE A 290 -4.20 -21.53 6.07
C PHE A 290 -4.41 -22.99 6.52
N LYS A 291 -3.70 -23.43 7.55
CA LYS A 291 -3.67 -24.78 8.09
C LYS A 291 -4.59 -24.93 9.32
N PHE A 292 -5.87 -24.59 9.14
CA PHE A 292 -6.91 -24.83 10.14
C PHE A 292 -8.21 -25.34 9.47
N GLY A 293 -8.93 -26.20 10.18
CA GLY A 293 -10.22 -26.77 9.74
C GLY A 293 -11.44 -26.12 10.39
N LYS A 294 -12.63 -26.51 9.94
CA LYS A 294 -13.92 -25.93 10.37
C LYS A 294 -14.18 -26.13 11.86
N GLU A 295 -13.67 -27.20 12.46
CA GLU A 295 -13.80 -27.55 13.88
C GLU A 295 -13.13 -26.55 14.81
N THR A 296 -12.14 -25.79 14.31
CA THR A 296 -11.41 -24.78 15.10
C THR A 296 -12.13 -23.43 15.17
N VAL A 297 -13.18 -23.24 14.36
CA VAL A 297 -13.83 -21.94 14.17
C VAL A 297 -15.36 -22.04 14.26
N ASN A 298 -15.99 -20.96 14.74
CA ASN A 298 -17.45 -20.94 14.93
C ASN A 298 -18.23 -20.39 13.71
N SER A 299 -17.55 -19.95 12.65
CA SER A 299 -18.14 -19.27 11.49
C SER A 299 -17.19 -19.31 10.29
N SER A 300 -17.76 -19.30 9.08
CA SER A 300 -17.01 -19.09 7.85
C SER A 300 -16.69 -17.62 7.58
N ARG A 301 -17.37 -16.67 8.24
CA ARG A 301 -17.09 -15.24 8.09
C ARG A 301 -15.96 -14.83 9.05
N MET A 302 -14.88 -14.31 8.48
CA MET A 302 -13.64 -13.94 9.17
C MET A 302 -13.17 -12.57 8.69
N ASP A 303 -12.14 -12.03 9.33
CA ASP A 303 -11.50 -10.77 8.97
C ASP A 303 -10.01 -11.00 8.71
N LEU A 304 -9.51 -10.49 7.58
CA LEU A 304 -8.08 -10.52 7.25
C LEU A 304 -7.40 -9.21 7.66
N GLY A 305 -6.16 -9.30 8.15
CA GLY A 305 -5.32 -8.14 8.43
C GLY A 305 -3.84 -8.36 8.13
N LEU A 306 -3.09 -7.28 8.23
CA LEU A 306 -1.64 -7.22 8.12
C LEU A 306 -1.06 -6.83 9.48
N ASP A 307 -0.22 -7.69 10.03
CA ASP A 307 0.45 -7.51 11.30
C ASP A 307 1.95 -7.27 11.09
N GLU A 308 2.55 -6.42 11.93
CA GLU A 308 3.99 -6.19 12.05
C GLU A 308 4.44 -6.76 13.39
N GLY A 309 5.09 -7.92 13.36
CA GLY A 309 5.22 -8.80 14.53
C GLY A 309 3.84 -9.18 15.05
N SER A 310 3.57 -8.86 16.31
CA SER A 310 2.28 -9.11 16.97
C SER A 310 1.30 -7.93 16.90
N VAL A 311 1.63 -6.85 16.17
CA VAL A 311 0.85 -5.60 16.15
C VAL A 311 0.12 -5.40 14.83
N ARG A 312 -1.20 -5.23 14.85
CA ARG A 312 -2.02 -4.96 13.67
C ARG A 312 -1.71 -3.59 13.04
N ARG A 313 -1.34 -3.58 11.76
CA ARG A 313 -1.02 -2.37 10.97
C ARG A 313 -2.08 -1.99 9.95
N ALA A 314 -2.76 -2.96 9.36
CA ALA A 314 -3.83 -2.70 8.41
C ALA A 314 -4.88 -3.80 8.39
N ASN A 315 -6.11 -3.44 8.00
CA ASN A 315 -7.21 -4.38 7.81
C ASN A 315 -7.54 -4.55 6.33
N PHE A 316 -7.56 -5.81 5.87
CA PHE A 316 -8.03 -6.18 4.55
C PHE A 316 -9.56 -6.29 4.49
N GLY A 317 -10.22 -6.45 5.64
CA GLY A 317 -11.67 -6.47 5.80
C GLY A 317 -12.26 -7.88 5.91
N SER A 318 -13.59 -7.97 5.96
CA SER A 318 -14.29 -9.25 6.07
C SER A 318 -14.17 -10.12 4.82
N VAL A 319 -13.96 -11.41 5.05
CA VAL A 319 -13.82 -12.47 4.06
C VAL A 319 -14.63 -13.70 4.44
N TYR A 320 -14.79 -14.62 3.50
CA TYR A 320 -15.43 -15.91 3.71
C TYR A 320 -14.40 -17.03 3.48
N ALA A 321 -14.24 -17.88 4.49
CA ALA A 321 -13.43 -19.07 4.45
C ALA A 321 -14.17 -20.21 3.76
N GLN A 322 -13.45 -20.89 2.86
CA GLN A 322 -13.83 -22.17 2.27
C GLN A 322 -13.00 -23.25 2.96
N PHE A 323 -13.67 -24.20 3.59
CA PHE A 323 -13.03 -25.28 4.34
C PHE A 323 -12.83 -26.50 3.44
N GLU A 324 -11.59 -26.93 3.27
CA GLU A 324 -11.17 -28.11 2.51
C GLU A 324 -10.36 -29.02 3.44
N ASN A 325 -11.05 -29.90 4.18
CA ASN A 325 -10.46 -30.75 5.24
C ASN A 325 -9.70 -29.93 6.30
N GLU A 326 -8.39 -30.20 6.50
CA GLU A 326 -7.50 -29.49 7.45
C GLU A 326 -6.95 -28.17 6.90
N HIS A 327 -7.37 -27.77 5.70
CA HIS A 327 -6.96 -26.52 5.07
C HIS A 327 -8.13 -25.56 4.89
N THR A 328 -7.86 -24.28 5.05
CA THR A 328 -8.82 -23.20 4.78
C THR A 328 -8.32 -22.33 3.65
N VAL A 329 -9.15 -22.15 2.63
CA VAL A 329 -8.89 -21.27 1.49
C VAL A 329 -9.72 -20.00 1.63
N ILE A 330 -9.05 -18.85 1.55
CA ILE A 330 -9.68 -17.54 1.63
C ILE A 330 -9.44 -16.76 0.35
N SER A 331 -10.52 -16.34 -0.31
CA SER A 331 -10.44 -15.45 -1.48
C SER A 331 -10.28 -14.00 -1.03
N THR A 332 -9.24 -13.32 -1.52
CA THR A 332 -8.93 -11.94 -1.12
C THR A 332 -9.69 -10.95 -1.99
N ARG A 333 -10.40 -10.00 -1.37
CA ARG A 333 -11.09 -8.91 -2.08
C ARG A 333 -10.18 -7.72 -2.34
N LYS A 334 -9.46 -7.28 -1.29
CA LYS A 334 -8.36 -6.31 -1.45
C LYS A 334 -7.14 -7.05 -1.96
N LYS A 335 -6.44 -6.42 -2.90
CA LYS A 335 -5.26 -6.99 -3.59
C LYS A 335 -3.94 -6.59 -2.93
N GLY A 336 -3.94 -5.65 -2.00
CA GLY A 336 -2.73 -5.17 -1.34
C GLY A 336 -2.98 -3.95 -0.46
N VAL A 337 -1.91 -3.49 0.21
CA VAL A 337 -1.91 -2.31 1.07
C VAL A 337 -0.51 -1.71 1.15
N ARG A 338 -0.42 -0.40 1.34
CA ARG A 338 0.82 0.31 1.68
C ARG A 338 0.76 0.76 3.13
N VAL A 339 1.76 0.40 3.94
CA VAL A 339 1.82 0.75 5.37
C VAL A 339 3.17 1.35 5.75
N PRO A 340 3.21 2.43 6.56
CA PRO A 340 4.45 2.87 7.20
C PRO A 340 4.90 1.81 8.21
N ARG A 341 6.21 1.61 8.34
CA ARG A 341 6.81 0.66 9.28
C ARG A 341 7.18 1.35 10.58
N SER A 342 6.83 0.74 11.70
CA SER A 342 7.28 1.22 13.02
C SER A 342 8.43 0.41 13.58
N ASN A 343 8.59 -0.85 13.16
CA ASN A 343 9.72 -1.69 13.48
C ASN A 343 10.13 -2.46 12.22
N VAL A 344 11.14 -1.96 11.52
CA VAL A 344 11.62 -2.54 10.27
C VAL A 344 12.27 -3.91 10.45
N HIS A 345 12.74 -4.23 11.65
CA HIS A 345 13.31 -5.55 11.99
C HIS A 345 12.23 -6.62 12.14
N ALA A 346 11.01 -6.23 12.52
CA ALA A 346 9.89 -7.16 12.64
C ALA A 346 9.47 -7.69 11.28
N ARG A 347 8.99 -8.93 11.24
CA ARG A 347 8.36 -9.53 10.05
C ARG A 347 6.93 -9.04 9.90
N LEU A 348 6.42 -9.11 8.68
CA LEU A 348 5.01 -8.90 8.40
C LEU A 348 4.28 -10.23 8.26
N TYR A 349 3.07 -10.31 8.79
CA TYR A 349 2.20 -11.48 8.71
C TYR A 349 0.84 -11.09 8.15
N VAL A 350 0.25 -11.96 7.33
CA VAL A 350 -1.17 -11.89 7.01
C VAL A 350 -1.90 -12.77 8.00
N SER A 351 -2.72 -12.18 8.86
CA SER A 351 -3.46 -12.92 9.90
C SER A 351 -4.95 -13.01 9.60
N VAL A 352 -5.51 -14.17 9.93
CA VAL A 352 -6.94 -14.44 9.91
C VAL A 352 -7.46 -14.29 11.33
N THR A 353 -8.48 -13.46 11.48
CA THR A 353 -9.16 -13.23 12.74
C THR A 353 -10.63 -13.61 12.64
N GLN A 354 -11.15 -14.27 13.69
CA GLN A 354 -12.58 -14.50 13.85
C GLN A 354 -13.06 -13.74 15.07
N ALA A 355 -14.02 -12.84 14.86
CA ALA A 355 -14.59 -12.03 15.94
C ALA A 355 -13.50 -11.37 16.80
N GLY A 356 -12.47 -10.78 16.17
CA GLY A 356 -11.38 -10.07 16.85
C GLY A 356 -10.29 -10.95 17.47
N ILE A 357 -10.37 -12.28 17.35
CA ILE A 357 -9.36 -13.23 17.84
C ILE A 357 -8.56 -13.80 16.67
N ARG A 358 -7.24 -13.82 16.78
CA ARG A 358 -6.33 -14.39 15.77
C ARG A 358 -6.39 -15.92 15.79
N ILE A 359 -6.75 -16.51 14.65
CA ILE A 359 -6.87 -17.96 14.46
C ILE A 359 -5.56 -18.52 13.91
N GLU A 360 -5.09 -17.96 12.81
CA GLU A 360 -3.84 -18.34 12.15
C GLU A 360 -3.22 -17.14 11.44
N GLU A 361 -1.95 -17.25 11.09
CA GLU A 361 -1.23 -16.26 10.30
C GLU A 361 -0.22 -16.91 9.36
N THR A 362 0.10 -16.18 8.28
CA THR A 362 1.09 -16.59 7.29
C THR A 362 2.13 -15.48 7.17
N GLU A 363 3.40 -15.83 7.37
CA GLU A 363 4.52 -14.91 7.18
C GLU A 363 4.58 -14.42 5.74
N ILE A 364 4.82 -13.12 5.56
CA ILE A 364 5.17 -12.54 4.27
C ILE A 364 6.69 -12.66 4.11
N PRO A 365 7.19 -13.39 3.11
CA PRO A 365 8.62 -13.52 2.88
C PRO A 365 9.31 -12.18 2.68
N GLU A 366 10.58 -12.09 3.10
CA GLU A 366 11.45 -10.91 2.91
C GLU A 366 10.92 -9.60 3.52
N SER A 367 10.00 -9.68 4.48
CA SER A 367 9.32 -8.52 5.04
C SER A 367 10.09 -7.79 6.16
N SER A 368 11.25 -8.30 6.56
CA SER A 368 12.12 -7.74 7.61
C SER A 368 13.39 -7.15 7.01
N ILE A 369 13.78 -5.98 7.51
CA ILE A 369 14.99 -5.24 7.13
C ILE A 369 15.91 -5.16 8.35
N SER A 370 17.12 -5.68 8.22
CA SER A 370 18.14 -5.72 9.28
C SER A 370 18.92 -4.40 9.36
N LEU A 371 18.21 -3.29 9.57
CA LEU A 371 18.78 -1.94 9.64
C LEU A 371 19.83 -1.84 10.75
N GLY A 372 21.04 -1.39 10.43
CA GLY A 372 22.11 -1.25 11.43
C GLY A 372 22.94 -2.51 11.64
N ASP A 373 22.46 -3.69 11.21
CA ASP A 373 23.20 -4.95 11.32
C ASP A 373 23.95 -5.32 10.04
N VAL A 374 23.44 -4.87 8.89
CA VAL A 374 23.98 -5.18 7.55
C VAL A 374 23.87 -3.99 6.60
N PRO A 375 24.67 -3.97 5.52
CA PRO A 375 24.47 -3.05 4.41
C PRO A 375 23.11 -3.26 3.75
N ILE A 376 22.43 -2.18 3.38
CA ILE A 376 21.12 -2.22 2.71
C ILE A 376 21.20 -1.44 1.40
N GLY A 377 20.85 -2.09 0.30
CA GLY A 377 20.83 -1.51 -1.03
C GLY A 377 19.46 -1.00 -1.46
N PHE A 378 19.47 0.14 -2.15
CA PHE A 378 18.30 0.78 -2.73
C PHE A 378 18.54 1.24 -4.16
N VAL A 379 17.47 1.41 -4.93
CA VAL A 379 17.49 2.06 -6.25
C VAL A 379 16.65 3.33 -6.18
N SER A 380 17.17 4.41 -6.74
CA SER A 380 16.42 5.66 -6.84
C SER A 380 15.20 5.48 -7.75
N ASN A 381 14.04 5.83 -7.20
CA ASN A 381 12.75 5.87 -7.89
C ASN A 381 12.10 7.23 -7.61
N GLU A 382 12.59 8.25 -8.32
CA GLU A 382 12.21 9.67 -8.16
C GLU A 382 12.41 10.20 -6.74
N ASP A 383 11.35 10.27 -5.94
CA ASP A 383 11.35 10.80 -4.56
C ASP A 383 11.56 9.71 -3.50
N LYS A 384 11.59 8.43 -3.88
CA LYS A 384 11.74 7.31 -2.96
C LYS A 384 12.82 6.34 -3.41
N TYR A 385 13.38 5.64 -2.45
CA TYR A 385 14.41 4.64 -2.67
C TYR A 385 13.82 3.25 -2.48
N GLU A 386 13.68 2.49 -3.57
CA GLU A 386 13.15 1.12 -3.54
C GLU A 386 14.23 0.16 -3.04
N PHE A 387 13.93 -0.62 -2.01
CA PHE A 387 14.82 -1.65 -1.48
C PHE A 387 15.10 -2.72 -2.54
N VAL A 388 16.38 -3.03 -2.75
CA VAL A 388 16.80 -4.08 -3.70
C VAL A 388 17.55 -5.24 -3.04
N GLY A 389 18.12 -5.02 -1.85
CA GLY A 389 18.70 -6.10 -1.09
C GLY A 389 19.38 -5.68 0.21
N GLN A 390 19.81 -6.67 0.98
CA GLN A 390 20.53 -6.48 2.24
C GLN A 390 21.59 -7.56 2.43
N ALA A 391 22.57 -7.31 3.30
CA ALA A 391 23.75 -8.16 3.50
C ALA A 391 24.55 -8.33 2.19
N SER A 392 24.94 -9.56 1.82
CA SER A 392 25.55 -9.81 0.51
C SER A 392 24.48 -10.12 -0.53
N PHE A 393 24.45 -9.36 -1.62
CA PHE A 393 23.50 -9.56 -2.71
C PHE A 393 24.06 -9.07 -4.05
N THR A 394 23.52 -9.61 -5.14
CA THR A 394 23.73 -9.10 -6.49
C THR A 394 22.45 -8.45 -7.01
N THR A 395 22.60 -7.50 -7.92
CA THR A 395 21.47 -6.80 -8.53
C THR A 395 21.72 -6.50 -10.00
N LYS A 396 20.67 -6.57 -10.81
CA LYS A 396 20.66 -6.17 -12.23
C LYS A 396 20.81 -4.66 -12.42
N HIS A 397 20.55 -3.86 -11.39
CA HIS A 397 20.64 -2.42 -11.48
C HIS A 397 22.11 -1.99 -11.56
N PRO A 398 22.49 -1.09 -12.48
CA PRO A 398 23.89 -0.67 -12.63
C PRO A 398 24.37 0.22 -11.49
N THR A 399 23.50 1.11 -11.01
CA THR A 399 23.74 2.02 -9.90
C THR A 399 22.73 1.76 -8.80
N ILE A 400 23.23 1.67 -7.57
CA ILE A 400 22.41 1.56 -6.36
C ILE A 400 22.95 2.51 -5.29
N TYR A 401 22.13 2.75 -4.27
CA TYR A 401 22.52 3.45 -3.06
C TYR A 401 22.62 2.45 -1.91
N VAL A 402 23.70 2.50 -1.14
CA VAL A 402 23.93 1.60 -0.02
C VAL A 402 23.93 2.38 1.27
N LEU A 403 23.02 2.03 2.18
CA LEU A 403 22.97 2.50 3.55
C LEU A 403 23.74 1.52 4.43
N THR A 404 24.78 2.01 5.10
CA THR A 404 25.52 1.23 6.10
C THR A 404 25.71 2.06 7.36
N PRO A 405 25.88 1.45 8.54
CA PRO A 405 26.42 2.17 9.68
C PRO A 405 27.74 2.83 9.33
N SER A 406 28.02 4.02 9.88
CA SER A 406 29.24 4.78 9.54
C SER A 406 30.53 4.08 9.98
N GLU A 407 30.45 3.04 10.83
CA GLU A 407 31.61 2.26 11.28
C GLU A 407 32.09 1.22 10.26
N TYR A 408 31.34 0.98 9.18
CA TYR A 408 31.69 -0.01 8.18
C TYR A 408 32.83 0.48 7.29
N ALA A 409 33.85 -0.36 7.11
CA ALA A 409 34.86 -0.16 6.08
C ALA A 409 34.36 -0.76 4.76
N PHE A 410 34.91 -0.29 3.64
CA PHE A 410 34.63 -0.91 2.34
C PHE A 410 35.86 -0.89 1.43
N ASP A 411 35.95 -1.93 0.61
CA ASP A 411 36.92 -2.10 -0.46
C ASP A 411 36.20 -2.16 -1.81
N ILE A 412 36.73 -1.44 -2.80
CA ILE A 412 36.21 -1.45 -4.17
C ILE A 412 37.02 -2.48 -4.95
N ILE A 413 36.38 -3.58 -5.37
CA ILE A 413 37.02 -4.55 -6.27
C ILE A 413 36.96 -4.00 -7.71
N THR A 414 35.77 -3.54 -8.12
CA THR A 414 35.56 -2.87 -9.41
C THR A 414 34.47 -1.79 -9.27
N GLY A 415 34.49 -0.79 -10.16
CA GLY A 415 33.50 0.28 -10.18
C GLY A 415 33.84 1.45 -9.27
N GLN A 416 32.83 2.05 -8.64
CA GLN A 416 32.95 3.30 -7.87
C GLN A 416 32.03 3.29 -6.64
N CYS A 417 32.49 3.94 -5.57
CA CYS A 417 31.72 4.15 -4.34
C CYS A 417 31.94 5.59 -3.87
N THR A 418 30.88 6.38 -3.77
CA THR A 418 30.96 7.78 -3.32
C THR A 418 30.02 7.99 -2.14
N LYS A 419 30.52 8.55 -1.03
CA LYS A 419 29.66 8.96 0.08
C LYS A 419 28.87 10.19 -0.37
N VAL A 420 27.56 10.04 -0.44
CA VAL A 420 26.63 11.10 -0.85
C VAL A 420 26.17 11.89 0.37
N ASP A 421 25.89 11.20 1.49
CA ASP A 421 25.38 11.84 2.71
C ASP A 421 25.70 11.03 3.97
N GLU A 422 25.40 11.62 5.13
CA GLU A 422 25.45 11.00 6.45
C GLU A 422 24.13 11.21 7.19
N LEU A 423 23.46 10.12 7.53
CA LEU A 423 22.12 10.10 8.09
C LEU A 423 22.18 9.73 9.57
N ILE A 424 21.26 10.28 10.37
CA ILE A 424 21.05 9.86 11.75
C ILE A 424 19.67 9.21 11.83
N ILE A 425 19.64 7.90 12.03
CA ILE A 425 18.40 7.11 12.11
C ILE A 425 18.39 6.45 13.48
N GLU A 426 17.32 6.67 14.26
CA GLU A 426 17.17 6.13 15.63
C GLU A 426 18.37 6.44 16.55
N GLY A 427 19.03 7.59 16.34
CA GLY A 427 20.17 8.03 17.15
C GLY A 427 21.52 7.41 16.76
N ARG A 428 21.56 6.53 15.74
CA ARG A 428 22.81 5.96 15.18
C ARG A 428 23.17 6.63 13.86
N SER A 429 24.48 6.77 13.61
CA SER A 429 25.01 7.37 12.39
C SER A 429 25.17 6.33 11.26
N TYR A 430 24.71 6.70 10.06
CA TYR A 430 24.75 5.88 8.86
C TYR A 430 25.39 6.67 7.72
N ALA A 431 26.22 5.99 6.93
CA ALA A 431 26.74 6.51 5.68
C ALA A 431 25.83 6.09 4.52
N TRP A 432 25.52 7.05 3.64
CA TRP A 432 24.75 6.83 2.43
C TRP A 432 25.67 6.92 1.21
N TYR A 433 25.93 5.78 0.57
CA TYR A 433 26.83 5.66 -0.57
C TYR A 433 26.06 5.52 -1.88
N GLU A 434 26.55 6.12 -2.95
CA GLU A 434 26.19 5.76 -4.32
C GLU A 434 27.26 4.81 -4.87
N THR A 435 26.85 3.63 -5.35
CA THR A 435 27.77 2.55 -5.67
C THR A 435 27.49 1.92 -7.03
N THR A 436 28.57 1.55 -7.73
CA THR A 436 28.58 0.77 -8.98
C THR A 436 29.71 -0.26 -8.94
N GLY A 437 29.52 -1.40 -9.61
CA GLY A 437 30.52 -2.47 -9.70
C GLY A 437 30.42 -3.50 -8.58
N ASP A 438 31.57 -3.96 -8.09
CA ASP A 438 31.70 -5.03 -7.09
C ASP A 438 32.42 -4.49 -5.86
N LEU A 439 31.72 -4.44 -4.75
CA LEU A 439 32.16 -3.83 -3.50
C LEU A 439 32.10 -4.84 -2.37
N ARG A 440 33.05 -4.70 -1.44
CA ARG A 440 33.10 -5.47 -0.21
C ARG A 440 33.01 -4.54 0.99
N PHE A 441 31.92 -4.61 1.72
CA PHE A 441 31.77 -3.94 3.01
C PHE A 441 32.23 -4.89 4.11
N SER A 442 32.93 -4.37 5.11
CA SER A 442 33.43 -5.14 6.25
C SER A 442 33.17 -4.42 7.57
N PHE A 443 32.80 -5.21 8.56
CA PHE A 443 32.64 -4.77 9.94
C PHE A 443 32.95 -5.95 10.85
N GLU A 444 33.90 -5.78 11.76
CA GLU A 444 34.44 -6.87 12.60
C GLU A 444 34.81 -8.11 11.76
N ASP A 445 34.33 -9.30 12.14
CA ASP A 445 34.57 -10.57 11.42
C ASP A 445 33.58 -10.83 10.27
N SER A 446 32.77 -9.83 9.91
CA SER A 446 31.73 -9.96 8.87
C SER A 446 32.10 -9.20 7.62
N GLN A 447 31.95 -9.90 6.50
CA GLN A 447 32.15 -9.36 5.17
C GLN A 447 30.88 -9.48 4.35
N TYR A 448 30.55 -8.45 3.58
CA TYR A 448 29.38 -8.37 2.72
C TYR A 448 29.80 -8.00 1.32
N ARG A 449 29.43 -8.81 0.33
CA ARG A 449 29.72 -8.54 -1.07
C ARG A 449 28.48 -8.02 -1.79
N ILE A 450 28.60 -6.87 -2.43
CA ILE A 450 27.53 -6.23 -3.19
C ILE A 450 27.97 -6.06 -4.64
N CYS A 451 27.28 -6.72 -5.57
CA CYS A 451 27.57 -6.64 -7.01
C CYS A 451 26.43 -6.00 -7.79
N THR A 452 26.70 -4.90 -8.49
CA THR A 452 25.76 -4.23 -9.38
C THR A 452 25.90 -4.75 -10.82
N ASN A 453 24.95 -4.40 -11.69
CA ASN A 453 24.92 -4.78 -13.11
C ASN A 453 25.09 -6.30 -13.38
N SER A 454 24.57 -7.14 -12.49
CA SER A 454 24.69 -8.60 -12.57
C SER A 454 23.57 -9.23 -13.41
N SER A 455 23.74 -10.48 -13.84
CA SER A 455 22.72 -11.21 -14.63
C SER A 455 21.51 -11.69 -13.80
N SER A 456 21.64 -11.72 -12.47
CA SER A 456 20.62 -12.18 -11.51
C SER A 456 20.57 -11.30 -10.26
N ASN A 457 19.42 -11.34 -9.58
CA ASN A 457 19.23 -10.76 -8.25
C ASN A 457 19.27 -11.90 -7.24
N THR A 458 20.12 -11.79 -6.20
CA THR A 458 20.26 -12.84 -5.17
C THR A 458 19.71 -12.47 -3.80
N SER A 459 19.31 -11.21 -3.61
CA SER A 459 18.64 -10.81 -2.37
C SER A 459 17.38 -11.66 -2.16
N GLY A 460 17.19 -12.12 -0.94
CA GLY A 460 15.98 -12.84 -0.56
C GLY A 460 15.93 -14.32 -0.95
N MET A 461 16.96 -14.87 -1.61
CA MET A 461 16.97 -16.28 -2.02
C MET A 461 17.03 -17.28 -0.85
N LEU A 462 17.37 -16.81 0.36
CA LEU A 462 17.46 -17.63 1.57
C LEU A 462 16.46 -17.15 2.61
N ARG A 463 15.84 -18.10 3.31
CA ARG A 463 14.92 -17.85 4.43
C ARG A 463 15.34 -18.61 5.68
N LEU A 464 15.04 -18.03 6.83
CA LEU A 464 15.14 -18.71 8.12
C LEU A 464 13.80 -19.35 8.45
N VAL A 465 13.78 -20.66 8.63
CA VAL A 465 12.60 -21.47 8.94
C VAL A 465 12.78 -22.09 10.31
N GLY A 466 11.81 -21.87 11.20
CA GLY A 466 11.84 -22.40 12.55
C GLY A 466 10.52 -22.14 13.28
N ASN A 467 10.36 -22.73 14.45
CA ASN A 467 9.18 -22.52 15.29
C ASN A 467 9.34 -21.21 16.07
N GLU A 468 8.68 -20.14 15.64
CA GLU A 468 8.79 -18.82 16.26
C GLU A 468 7.75 -18.64 17.39
N VAL A 469 8.13 -17.94 18.46
CA VAL A 469 7.22 -17.60 19.55
C VAL A 469 6.28 -16.49 19.08
N ILE A 470 4.97 -16.76 19.16
CA ILE A 470 3.91 -15.85 18.69
C ILE A 470 3.64 -14.64 19.60
N TRP A 471 4.38 -14.53 20.71
CA TRP A 471 4.25 -13.47 21.71
C TRP A 471 5.16 -12.29 21.39
N GLN A 472 4.73 -11.09 21.81
CA GLN A 472 5.58 -9.91 21.75
C GLN A 472 6.85 -10.16 22.58
N SER A 473 8.00 -9.87 21.98
CA SER A 473 9.28 -10.26 22.55
C SER A 473 10.40 -9.26 22.27
N LYS A 474 11.45 -9.33 23.10
CA LYS A 474 12.74 -8.69 22.85
C LYS A 474 13.87 -9.74 22.98
N PRO A 475 14.69 -9.97 21.94
CA PRO A 475 14.62 -9.39 20.58
C PRO A 475 13.32 -9.77 19.84
N SER A 476 13.03 -9.12 18.71
CA SER A 476 11.76 -9.28 17.97
C SER A 476 11.54 -10.64 17.31
N SER A 477 12.57 -11.49 17.25
CA SER A 477 12.49 -12.85 16.71
C SER A 477 13.04 -13.83 17.74
N VAL A 478 12.15 -14.67 18.27
CA VAL A 478 12.46 -15.70 19.27
C VAL A 478 12.03 -17.06 18.71
N TYR A 479 12.96 -18.01 18.64
CA TYR A 479 12.72 -19.36 18.13
C TYR A 479 12.75 -20.40 19.25
N LEU A 480 11.86 -21.39 19.16
CA LEU A 480 11.90 -22.63 19.93
C LEU A 480 12.76 -23.63 19.14
N GLY A 481 14.02 -23.77 19.56
CA GLY A 481 15.07 -24.43 18.80
C GLY A 481 15.74 -23.49 17.79
N LEU A 482 16.90 -23.90 17.28
CA LEU A 482 17.64 -23.11 16.30
C LEU A 482 16.92 -23.13 14.94
N PRO A 483 16.68 -21.99 14.28
CA PRO A 483 16.09 -21.97 12.95
C PRO A 483 17.06 -22.53 11.90
N GLU A 484 16.49 -23.19 10.90
CA GLU A 484 17.19 -23.72 9.74
C GLU A 484 17.18 -22.70 8.59
N VAL A 485 18.13 -22.86 7.65
CA VAL A 485 18.23 -22.02 6.47
C VAL A 485 17.73 -22.82 5.27
N GLU A 486 16.73 -22.30 4.58
CA GLU A 486 16.19 -22.89 3.35
C GLU A 486 16.33 -21.94 2.16
N ALA A 487 16.54 -22.49 0.97
CA ALA A 487 16.47 -21.75 -0.29
C ALA A 487 15.00 -21.61 -0.74
N ILE A 488 14.63 -20.46 -1.31
CA ILE A 488 13.23 -20.16 -1.69
C ILE A 488 12.83 -20.79 -3.05
N ASP A 489 13.79 -21.16 -3.90
CA ASP A 489 13.55 -21.82 -5.19
C ASP A 489 14.59 -22.93 -5.48
N ASP A 490 14.15 -24.06 -6.08
CA ASP A 490 14.97 -25.10 -6.72
C ASP A 490 15.66 -24.59 -8.00
N SER A 491 16.09 -23.33 -8.02
CA SER A 491 16.96 -22.84 -9.11
C SER A 491 18.28 -23.59 -9.01
N SER A 492 18.55 -24.40 -10.03
CA SER A 492 19.66 -25.34 -10.18
C SER A 492 21.09 -24.79 -10.01
N ASP A 493 21.24 -23.49 -9.68
CA ASP A 493 22.52 -22.80 -9.54
C ASP A 493 22.96 -22.59 -8.08
N ILE A 494 22.15 -22.95 -7.08
CA ILE A 494 22.51 -22.77 -5.65
C ILE A 494 23.01 -24.08 -5.06
N ASN A 495 24.11 -24.62 -5.60
CA ASN A 495 24.80 -25.76 -5.01
C ASN A 495 25.84 -25.29 -3.97
N TYR A 496 25.39 -24.52 -2.97
CA TYR A 496 26.28 -23.95 -1.96
C TYR A 496 26.12 -24.68 -0.62
N ALA A 497 27.25 -25.18 -0.12
CA ALA A 497 27.38 -25.51 1.28
C ALA A 497 27.37 -24.19 2.07
N PHE A 498 26.30 -23.94 2.82
CA PHE A 498 26.22 -22.82 3.75
C PHE A 498 26.73 -23.25 5.12
N THR A 499 27.33 -22.30 5.83
CA THR A 499 27.69 -22.51 7.24
C THR A 499 27.01 -21.46 8.09
N SER A 500 26.24 -21.92 9.08
CA SER A 500 25.61 -21.08 10.07
C SER A 500 26.54 -20.84 11.26
N TYR A 501 26.54 -19.62 11.76
CA TYR A 501 27.33 -19.16 12.89
C TYR A 501 26.43 -18.46 13.91
N ILE A 502 26.70 -18.67 15.19
CA ILE A 502 26.14 -17.92 16.31
C ILE A 502 27.29 -17.19 16.98
N ASP A 503 27.21 -15.86 17.07
CA ASP A 503 28.25 -15.01 17.67
C ASP A 503 29.65 -15.35 17.15
N ASN A 504 29.76 -15.48 15.83
CA ASN A 504 30.96 -15.88 15.07
C ASN A 504 31.49 -17.31 15.32
N LYS A 505 30.82 -18.13 16.14
CA LYS A 505 31.12 -19.55 16.33
C LYS A 505 30.27 -20.43 15.41
N ALA A 506 30.89 -21.37 14.69
CA ALA A 506 30.15 -22.28 13.82
C ALA A 506 29.18 -23.14 14.64
N VAL A 507 27.91 -23.21 14.21
CA VAL A 507 26.84 -23.94 14.92
C VAL A 507 27.23 -25.40 15.17
N LYS A 508 27.90 -26.05 14.20
CA LYS A 508 28.35 -27.45 14.31
C LYS A 508 29.40 -27.68 15.41
N MET A 509 30.07 -26.63 15.87
CA MET A 509 31.11 -26.68 16.91
C MET A 509 30.60 -26.18 18.27
N ALA A 510 29.39 -25.60 18.30
CA ALA A 510 28.78 -25.11 19.53
C ALA A 510 28.08 -26.26 20.25
N LYS A 511 28.16 -26.25 21.58
CA LYS A 511 27.40 -27.18 22.41
C LYS A 511 25.96 -26.69 22.50
N GLU A 512 25.03 -27.61 22.72
CA GLU A 512 23.60 -27.31 22.68
C GLU A 512 23.17 -26.16 23.62
N TYR A 513 23.74 -26.07 24.83
CA TYR A 513 23.44 -24.99 25.78
C TYR A 513 23.99 -23.62 25.36
N GLU A 514 25.05 -23.58 24.54
CA GLU A 514 25.65 -22.34 24.02
C GLU A 514 24.81 -21.75 22.88
N LEU A 515 23.89 -22.54 22.31
CA LEU A 515 22.96 -22.10 21.28
C LEU A 515 21.75 -21.35 21.85
N TYR A 516 21.53 -21.41 23.16
CA TYR A 516 20.38 -20.79 23.82
C TYR A 516 20.72 -19.39 24.32
N GLY A 517 19.73 -18.50 24.26
CA GLY A 517 19.88 -17.10 24.63
C GLY A 517 19.74 -16.17 23.43
N THR A 518 20.18 -14.93 23.62
CA THR A 518 20.17 -13.90 22.58
C THR A 518 21.49 -13.94 21.81
N HIS A 519 21.40 -14.09 20.50
CA HIS A 519 22.54 -14.33 19.62
C HIS A 519 22.43 -13.54 18.31
N THR A 520 23.58 -13.29 17.67
CA THR A 520 23.62 -12.88 16.26
C THR A 520 23.85 -14.10 15.38
N LEU A 521 22.79 -14.53 14.69
CA LEU A 521 22.86 -15.58 13.69
C LEU A 521 23.42 -15.03 12.38
N SER A 522 24.47 -15.64 11.86
CA SER A 522 25.04 -15.32 10.55
C SER A 522 25.12 -16.56 9.66
N VAL A 523 24.77 -16.42 8.38
CA VAL A 523 24.88 -17.48 7.37
C VAL A 523 25.88 -17.02 6.32
N LYS A 524 26.95 -17.80 6.13
CA LYS A 524 28.04 -17.46 5.21
C LYS A 524 28.14 -18.47 4.06
N ASN A 525 28.57 -17.97 2.90
CA ASN A 525 28.92 -18.80 1.74
C ASN A 525 30.37 -19.32 1.87
N ARG A 526 30.84 -20.08 0.86
CA ARG A 526 32.22 -20.63 0.81
C ARG A 526 33.31 -19.55 0.74
N ASN A 527 32.97 -18.35 0.28
CA ASN A 527 33.89 -17.21 0.19
C ASN A 527 33.91 -16.39 1.48
N ASN A 528 33.23 -16.85 2.54
CA ASN A 528 33.03 -16.14 3.80
C ASN A 528 32.18 -14.84 3.68
N ASP A 529 31.49 -14.65 2.55
CA ASP A 529 30.53 -13.55 2.41
C ASP A 529 29.26 -13.87 3.21
N THR A 530 28.77 -12.89 3.98
CA THR A 530 27.64 -13.03 4.89
C THR A 530 26.33 -12.76 4.13
N LEU A 531 25.51 -13.80 3.97
CA LEU A 531 24.24 -13.76 3.22
C LEU A 531 23.05 -13.40 4.10
N ILE A 532 23.07 -13.82 5.36
CA ILE A 532 22.09 -13.46 6.40
C ILE A 532 22.88 -13.06 7.65
N ARG A 533 22.50 -11.97 8.30
CA ARG A 533 22.92 -11.64 9.67
C ARG A 533 21.74 -11.03 10.40
N ARG A 534 21.34 -11.62 11.53
CA ARG A 534 20.17 -11.18 12.32
C ARG A 534 20.38 -11.43 13.80
N LYS A 535 19.93 -10.48 14.63
CA LYS A 535 19.76 -10.70 16.06
C LYS A 535 18.51 -11.57 16.29
N ILE A 536 18.71 -12.74 16.88
CA ILE A 536 17.64 -13.68 17.22
C ILE A 536 17.78 -14.11 18.67
N ALA A 537 16.71 -14.65 19.23
CA ALA A 537 16.76 -15.39 20.49
C ALA A 537 16.38 -16.84 20.24
N VAL A 538 17.03 -17.75 20.94
CA VAL A 538 16.81 -19.19 20.82
C VAL A 538 16.51 -19.75 22.21
N LEU A 539 15.35 -20.38 22.32
CA LEU A 539 14.88 -21.09 23.50
C LEU A 539 14.92 -22.60 23.24
N PRO A 540 14.91 -23.44 24.29
CA PRO A 540 14.75 -24.89 24.14
C PRO A 540 13.51 -25.24 23.31
N SER A 541 13.64 -26.22 22.41
CA SER A 541 12.54 -26.63 21.52
C SER A 541 11.37 -27.28 22.24
N ASP A 542 11.61 -27.78 23.45
CA ASP A 542 10.61 -28.40 24.34
C ASP A 542 9.98 -27.42 25.33
N LEU A 543 10.37 -26.13 25.28
CA LEU A 543 9.83 -25.12 26.18
C LEU A 543 8.34 -24.90 25.91
N THR A 544 7.55 -25.07 26.97
CA THR A 544 6.10 -24.86 26.94
C THR A 544 5.71 -23.85 28.02
N ILE A 545 4.75 -22.99 27.68
CA ILE A 545 4.15 -22.01 28.59
C ILE A 545 2.66 -22.32 28.66
N SER A 546 2.18 -22.67 29.85
CA SER A 546 0.77 -22.92 30.11
C SER A 546 0.22 -21.92 31.13
N PHE A 547 -1.09 -21.69 31.03
CA PHE A 547 -1.82 -20.73 31.84
C PHE A 547 -2.91 -21.47 32.62
N SER A 548 -3.07 -21.13 33.89
CA SER A 548 -4.16 -21.63 34.73
C SER A 548 -4.58 -20.56 35.73
N CYS A 549 -5.70 -20.78 36.41
CA CYS A 549 -6.17 -19.92 37.48
C CYS A 549 -6.64 -20.81 38.62
N GLU A 550 -6.05 -20.63 39.80
CA GLU A 550 -6.41 -21.37 41.01
C GLU A 550 -6.78 -20.36 42.11
N ASN A 551 -7.95 -20.52 42.73
CA ASN A 551 -8.41 -19.65 43.84
C ASN A 551 -8.36 -18.13 43.55
N LYS A 552 -8.65 -17.71 42.31
CA LYS A 552 -8.56 -16.31 41.81
C LYS A 552 -7.14 -15.75 41.66
N ALA A 553 -6.12 -16.54 41.99
CA ALA A 553 -4.73 -16.24 41.67
C ALA A 553 -4.40 -16.78 40.26
N ALA A 554 -3.64 -15.97 39.53
CA ALA A 554 -3.22 -16.28 38.17
C ALA A 554 -1.98 -17.18 38.23
N GLU A 555 -1.95 -18.23 37.41
CA GLU A 555 -0.83 -19.15 37.37
C GLU A 555 -0.23 -19.23 35.97
N ILE A 556 1.08 -19.10 35.90
CA ILE A 556 1.87 -19.34 34.69
C ILE A 556 2.87 -20.45 34.98
N THR A 557 2.82 -21.53 34.21
CA THR A 557 3.76 -22.63 34.34
C THR A 557 4.64 -22.69 33.10
N VAL A 558 5.95 -22.62 33.32
CA VAL A 558 6.98 -22.76 32.29
C VAL A 558 7.63 -24.13 32.47
N SER A 559 7.56 -24.99 31.45
CA SER A 559 8.12 -26.35 31.52
C SER A 559 9.14 -26.59 30.42
N THR A 560 10.27 -27.17 30.78
CA THR A 560 11.33 -27.65 29.87
C THR A 560 12.21 -28.67 30.61
N GLN A 561 12.76 -29.62 29.86
CA GLN A 561 13.76 -30.57 30.33
C GLN A 561 15.16 -29.94 30.42
N ARG A 562 15.34 -28.73 29.86
CA ARG A 562 16.63 -28.04 29.81
C ARG A 562 16.80 -27.07 30.98
N PRO A 563 18.03 -26.90 31.51
CA PRO A 563 18.28 -26.01 32.62
C PRO A 563 18.19 -24.56 32.17
N ILE A 564 17.04 -23.93 32.40
CA ILE A 564 16.83 -22.49 32.21
C ILE A 564 16.43 -21.83 33.53
N SER A 565 16.67 -20.53 33.65
CA SER A 565 16.05 -19.71 34.69
C SER A 565 14.97 -18.84 34.08
N ALA A 566 13.77 -18.88 34.64
CA ALA A 566 12.67 -18.02 34.27
C ALA A 566 12.28 -17.16 35.47
N ASN A 567 12.02 -15.87 35.27
CA ASN A 567 11.48 -14.98 36.30
C ASN A 567 10.31 -14.20 35.71
N LEU A 568 9.32 -13.90 36.53
CA LEU A 568 8.15 -13.15 36.12
C LEU A 568 8.18 -11.75 36.74
N VAL A 569 8.05 -10.73 35.92
CA VAL A 569 7.94 -9.33 36.33
C VAL A 569 6.51 -8.86 36.08
N VAL A 570 5.85 -8.45 37.15
CA VAL A 570 4.46 -8.01 37.15
C VAL A 570 4.36 -6.70 37.91
N GLU A 571 3.74 -5.69 37.30
CA GLU A 571 3.44 -4.43 37.97
C GLU A 571 2.28 -4.66 38.97
N ASP A 572 2.46 -4.20 40.20
CA ASP A 572 1.44 -4.20 41.27
C ASP A 572 0.83 -5.58 41.60
N ALA A 573 1.66 -6.62 41.62
CA ALA A 573 1.27 -7.95 42.09
C ALA A 573 2.39 -8.63 42.89
N ASN A 574 1.99 -9.48 43.83
CA ASN A 574 2.90 -10.40 44.50
C ASN A 574 3.07 -11.65 43.64
N VAL A 575 4.33 -12.00 43.34
CA VAL A 575 4.67 -13.20 42.57
C VAL A 575 5.41 -14.16 43.49
N THR A 576 4.85 -15.35 43.68
CA THR A 576 5.56 -16.48 44.29
C THR A 576 5.91 -17.49 43.21
N SER A 577 7.04 -18.18 43.36
CA SER A 577 7.46 -19.18 42.39
C SER A 577 7.87 -20.48 43.05
N GLU A 578 7.34 -21.59 42.55
CA GLU A 578 7.71 -22.94 42.95
C GLU A 578 8.49 -23.61 41.81
N LYS A 579 9.60 -24.25 42.15
CA LYS A 579 10.45 -24.95 41.19
C LYS A 579 10.35 -26.46 41.38
N THR A 580 9.93 -27.14 40.32
CA THR A 580 9.98 -28.60 40.18
C THR A 580 11.19 -29.01 39.34
N SER A 581 11.40 -30.31 39.13
CA SER A 581 12.54 -30.82 38.34
C SER A 581 12.55 -30.37 36.87
N ILE A 582 11.38 -30.18 36.26
CA ILE A 582 11.21 -29.85 34.83
C ILE A 582 10.26 -28.66 34.59
N SER A 583 9.74 -28.05 35.66
CA SER A 583 8.77 -26.97 35.54
C SER A 583 9.00 -25.92 36.62
N ARG A 584 8.68 -24.67 36.28
CA ARG A 584 8.63 -23.56 37.21
C ARG A 584 7.24 -22.94 37.15
N ARG A 585 6.57 -22.98 38.29
CA ARG A 585 5.21 -22.48 38.50
C ARG A 585 5.30 -21.10 39.11
N PHE A 586 4.66 -20.11 38.51
CA PHE A 586 4.52 -18.76 39.04
C PHE A 586 3.07 -18.54 39.44
N LEU A 587 2.85 -18.29 40.73
CA LEU A 587 1.57 -17.87 41.25
C LEU A 587 1.59 -16.36 41.42
N ILE A 588 0.59 -15.68 40.86
CA ILE A 588 0.50 -14.24 40.79
C ILE A 588 -0.77 -13.79 41.50
N GLU A 589 -0.58 -13.01 42.55
CA GLU A 589 -1.64 -12.43 43.38
C GLU A 589 -1.63 -10.91 43.19
N PRO A 590 -2.62 -10.34 42.49
CA PRO A 590 -2.65 -8.90 42.22
C PRO A 590 -3.00 -8.14 43.50
N ASN A 591 -2.30 -7.03 43.78
CA ASN A 591 -2.61 -6.19 44.95
C ASN A 591 -3.89 -5.36 44.76
N GLY A 592 -4.34 -5.24 43.51
CA GLY A 592 -5.56 -4.53 43.12
C GLY A 592 -6.24 -5.21 41.94
N LEU A 593 -6.41 -4.48 40.85
CA LEU A 593 -6.98 -5.05 39.62
C LEU A 593 -5.90 -5.83 38.87
N PRO A 594 -6.23 -6.97 38.25
CA PRO A 594 -5.25 -7.75 37.51
C PRO A 594 -4.67 -6.89 36.37
N PRO A 595 -3.36 -6.97 36.09
CA PRO A 595 -2.75 -6.26 34.98
C PRO A 595 -3.14 -6.89 33.64
N ALA A 596 -2.99 -6.16 32.54
CA ALA A 596 -3.27 -6.68 31.20
C ALA A 596 -2.26 -7.74 30.75
N LYS A 597 -0.98 -7.49 31.06
CA LYS A 597 0.17 -8.24 30.56
C LYS A 597 1.19 -8.43 31.68
N VAL A 598 1.98 -9.49 31.55
CA VAL A 598 3.11 -9.81 32.43
C VAL A 598 4.35 -10.05 31.59
N THR A 599 5.52 -9.74 32.13
CA THR A 599 6.78 -9.94 31.41
C THR A 599 7.49 -11.17 31.98
N LEU A 600 7.62 -12.21 31.16
CA LEU A 600 8.44 -13.37 31.47
C LEU A 600 9.86 -13.13 30.97
N LEU A 601 10.81 -13.12 31.89
CA LEU A 601 12.24 -13.05 31.61
C LEU A 601 12.81 -14.46 31.59
N VAL A 602 13.21 -14.94 30.41
CA VAL A 602 13.80 -16.27 30.23
C VAL A 602 15.31 -16.13 30.04
N GLN A 603 16.05 -16.52 31.06
CA GLN A 603 17.50 -16.63 31.06
C GLN A 603 17.88 -18.06 30.66
N ALA A 604 18.08 -18.27 29.36
CA ALA A 604 18.42 -19.59 28.82
C ALA A 604 19.93 -19.90 28.89
N ASN A 605 20.77 -18.86 28.86
CA ASN A 605 22.21 -18.94 29.06
C ASN A 605 22.66 -17.77 29.94
N LEU A 606 23.45 -18.02 30.98
CA LEU A 606 23.89 -17.01 31.95
C LEU A 606 24.82 -15.95 31.35
N GLU A 607 25.43 -16.22 30.20
CA GLU A 607 26.33 -15.28 29.50
C GLU A 607 25.58 -14.31 28.58
N CYS A 608 24.29 -14.54 28.33
CA CYS A 608 23.46 -13.72 27.44
C CYS A 608 22.49 -12.83 28.21
N ASP A 609 21.94 -11.81 27.58
CA ASP A 609 20.80 -11.07 28.14
C ASP A 609 19.54 -11.96 28.21
N PRO A 610 18.67 -11.75 29.22
CA PRO A 610 17.40 -12.46 29.31
C PRO A 610 16.48 -12.13 28.14
N ILE A 611 15.77 -13.14 27.65
CA ILE A 611 14.76 -12.99 26.60
C ILE A 611 13.48 -12.51 27.27
N GLU A 612 12.97 -11.35 26.84
CA GLU A 612 11.72 -10.79 27.35
C GLU A 612 10.55 -11.31 26.51
N LEU A 613 9.58 -11.97 27.14
CA LEU A 613 8.30 -12.37 26.53
C LEU A 613 7.15 -11.66 27.25
N THR A 614 6.35 -10.90 26.51
CA THR A 614 5.14 -10.27 27.05
C THR A 614 3.97 -11.23 26.89
N LEU A 615 3.47 -11.74 28.03
CA LEU A 615 2.39 -12.71 28.11
C LEU A 615 1.10 -12.04 28.61
N PRO A 616 -0.08 -12.55 28.23
CA PRO A 616 -1.35 -12.15 28.86
C PRO A 616 -1.40 -12.61 30.33
N TYR A 617 -2.00 -11.80 31.21
CA TYR A 617 -2.16 -12.14 32.62
C TYR A 617 -3.33 -13.13 32.86
N PRO A 618 -3.12 -14.37 33.34
CA PRO A 618 -4.18 -15.37 33.44
C PRO A 618 -5.15 -15.15 34.62
N ALA A 619 -5.97 -14.10 34.57
CA ALA A 619 -7.09 -13.91 35.50
C ALA A 619 -8.26 -14.87 35.21
N SER A 620 -9.29 -14.93 36.04
CA SER A 620 -10.58 -15.56 35.68
C SER A 620 -11.63 -14.49 35.38
N GLY A 621 -12.30 -14.53 34.22
CA GLY A 621 -13.38 -13.60 33.88
C GLY A 621 -13.12 -12.76 32.63
N ILE A 622 -13.70 -11.55 32.60
CA ILE A 622 -13.72 -10.65 31.43
C ILE A 622 -13.12 -9.29 31.83
N TYR A 623 -11.97 -8.93 31.26
CA TYR A 623 -11.23 -7.71 31.60
C TYR A 623 -10.92 -6.90 30.35
N GLY A 624 -11.29 -5.62 30.32
CA GLY A 624 -10.99 -4.72 29.21
C GLY A 624 -9.85 -3.78 29.54
N TYR A 625 -8.95 -3.57 28.58
CA TYR A 625 -7.85 -2.60 28.66
C TYR A 625 -7.75 -1.74 27.40
N ASP A 626 -7.23 -0.53 27.56
CA ASP A 626 -6.88 0.36 26.46
C ASP A 626 -5.47 0.09 25.90
N SER A 627 -5.07 0.87 24.89
CA SER A 627 -3.75 0.75 24.26
C SER A 627 -2.56 1.00 25.19
N ALA A 628 -2.78 1.70 26.31
CA ALA A 628 -1.78 2.00 27.33
C ALA A 628 -1.77 0.95 28.45
N GLY A 629 -2.59 -0.12 28.35
CA GLY A 629 -2.72 -1.17 29.36
C GLY A 629 -3.56 -0.76 30.57
N ARG A 630 -4.25 0.39 30.51
CA ARG A 630 -5.14 0.86 31.59
C ARG A 630 -6.51 0.22 31.42
N ILE A 631 -7.27 0.15 32.50
CA ILE A 631 -8.60 -0.45 32.47
C ILE A 631 -9.52 0.36 31.57
N LEU A 632 -10.26 -0.36 30.73
CA LEU A 632 -11.19 0.22 29.80
C LEU A 632 -12.43 0.75 30.54
N ASP A 633 -12.74 2.01 30.33
CA ASP A 633 -13.99 2.60 30.82
C ASP A 633 -15.21 1.87 30.26
N ASN A 634 -16.28 1.81 31.05
CA ASN A 634 -17.54 1.21 30.59
C ASN A 634 -18.21 2.07 29.49
N GLU A 635 -17.80 3.32 29.29
CA GLU A 635 -18.31 4.20 28.24
C GLU A 635 -17.18 4.61 27.30
N LEU A 636 -17.37 4.37 26.01
CA LEU A 636 -16.35 4.50 24.98
C LEU A 636 -16.88 5.29 23.79
N THR A 637 -16.01 6.02 23.13
CA THR A 637 -16.26 6.56 21.78
C THR A 637 -15.79 5.58 20.70
N ILE A 638 -16.30 5.71 19.48
CA ILE A 638 -15.85 4.90 18.33
C ILE A 638 -14.32 4.96 18.16
N ASN A 639 -13.70 6.11 18.41
CA ASN A 639 -12.26 6.26 18.28
C ASN A 639 -11.48 5.53 19.38
N GLN A 640 -12.03 5.48 20.60
CA GLN A 640 -11.42 4.77 21.73
C GLN A 640 -11.45 3.24 21.55
N LEU A 641 -12.27 2.70 20.65
CA LEU A 641 -12.20 1.28 20.30
C LEU A 641 -10.82 0.88 19.74
N LEU A 642 -10.09 1.81 19.14
CA LEU A 642 -8.76 1.56 18.61
C LEU A 642 -7.79 1.27 19.77
N GLY A 643 -7.18 0.08 19.74
CA GLY A 643 -6.31 -0.39 20.82
C GLY A 643 -7.04 -0.85 22.07
N SER A 644 -8.37 -0.89 22.07
CA SER A 644 -9.16 -1.52 23.14
C SER A 644 -9.16 -3.04 22.99
N GLU A 645 -8.71 -3.74 24.02
CA GLU A 645 -8.60 -5.20 24.08
C GLU A 645 -9.39 -5.75 25.27
N VAL A 646 -10.17 -6.81 25.06
CA VAL A 646 -10.85 -7.53 26.14
C VAL A 646 -10.27 -8.93 26.25
N PHE A 647 -9.73 -9.25 27.42
CA PHE A 647 -9.17 -10.55 27.71
C PHE A 647 -10.24 -11.45 28.30
N LEU A 648 -10.35 -12.65 27.72
CA LEU A 648 -11.34 -13.67 28.08
C LEU A 648 -10.62 -14.89 28.64
N TYR A 649 -11.01 -15.29 29.85
CA TYR A 649 -10.40 -16.40 30.55
C TYR A 649 -11.43 -17.40 31.05
N SER A 650 -11.19 -18.67 30.79
CA SER A 650 -11.94 -19.78 31.35
C SER A 650 -11.13 -20.46 32.45
N HIS A 651 -11.73 -20.66 33.63
CA HIS A 651 -11.15 -21.50 34.69
C HIS A 651 -11.53 -22.98 34.53
N LYS A 652 -12.28 -23.33 33.46
CA LYS A 652 -12.86 -24.66 33.29
C LYS A 652 -11.90 -25.55 32.52
N ALA A 653 -11.83 -26.83 32.91
CA ALA A 653 -11.05 -27.87 32.23
C ALA A 653 -11.57 -28.24 30.81
N TYR A 654 -12.67 -27.60 30.37
CA TYR A 654 -13.26 -27.77 29.05
C TYR A 654 -13.45 -26.41 28.39
N VAL A 655 -13.58 -26.41 27.06
CA VAL A 655 -13.79 -25.21 26.25
C VAL A 655 -15.07 -24.47 26.68
N ALA A 656 -14.91 -23.29 27.26
CA ALA A 656 -16.02 -22.40 27.61
C ALA A 656 -16.43 -21.53 26.43
N LYS A 657 -17.74 -21.29 26.27
CA LYS A 657 -18.26 -20.39 25.24
C LYS A 657 -18.66 -19.05 25.87
N PHE A 658 -17.98 -17.99 25.45
CA PHE A 658 -18.31 -16.61 25.75
C PHE A 658 -19.26 -16.08 24.68
N LYS A 659 -20.32 -15.42 25.11
CA LYS A 659 -21.31 -14.76 24.27
C LYS A 659 -20.96 -13.28 24.17
N VAL A 660 -20.83 -12.76 22.95
CA VAL A 660 -20.58 -11.33 22.69
C VAL A 660 -21.77 -10.77 21.91
N GLU A 661 -22.51 -9.86 22.52
CA GLU A 661 -23.71 -9.26 21.96
C GLU A 661 -23.56 -7.75 21.80
N PHE A 662 -24.05 -7.23 20.68
CA PHE A 662 -24.12 -5.80 20.39
C PHE A 662 -25.58 -5.42 20.25
N PHE A 663 -26.03 -4.40 20.96
CA PHE A 663 -27.41 -3.92 20.87
C PHE A 663 -27.44 -2.42 20.64
N LEU A 664 -28.27 -1.96 19.69
CA LEU A 664 -28.64 -0.55 19.62
C LEU A 664 -29.57 -0.21 20.79
N LEU A 665 -29.20 0.80 21.57
CA LEU A 665 -30.03 1.29 22.68
C LEU A 665 -31.13 2.25 22.16
N PRO A 666 -32.34 2.22 22.76
CA PRO A 666 -32.77 1.36 23.87
C PRO A 666 -33.00 -0.10 23.44
N ILE A 667 -32.67 -1.05 24.33
CA ILE A 667 -32.87 -2.48 24.08
C ILE A 667 -34.37 -2.80 24.24
N SER A 668 -34.97 -3.26 23.15
CA SER A 668 -36.33 -3.76 23.03
C SER A 668 -36.30 -5.15 22.39
N LYS A 669 -37.45 -5.84 22.35
CA LYS A 669 -37.55 -7.20 21.79
C LYS A 669 -37.08 -7.29 20.32
N ASN A 670 -37.18 -6.20 19.57
CA ASN A 670 -36.82 -6.13 18.15
C ASN A 670 -35.61 -5.22 17.90
N SER A 671 -34.83 -4.88 18.94
CA SER A 671 -33.67 -4.01 18.75
C SER A 671 -32.64 -4.69 17.83
N PRO A 672 -32.13 -3.98 16.81
CA PRO A 672 -31.07 -4.48 15.97
C PRO A 672 -29.89 -4.95 16.83
N SER A 673 -29.44 -6.18 16.58
CA SER A 673 -28.36 -6.77 17.36
C SER A 673 -27.44 -7.64 16.52
N TYR A 674 -26.19 -7.73 16.98
CA TYR A 674 -25.23 -8.70 16.48
C TYR A 674 -24.84 -9.64 17.62
N LEU A 675 -24.71 -10.92 17.29
CA LEU A 675 -24.33 -11.97 18.23
C LEU A 675 -23.10 -12.72 17.70
N SER A 676 -22.14 -12.94 18.58
CA SER A 676 -20.96 -13.74 18.31
C SER A 676 -20.65 -14.66 19.50
N TYR A 677 -19.95 -15.76 19.22
CA TYR A 677 -19.52 -16.72 20.23
C TYR A 677 -18.03 -16.95 20.12
N ILE A 678 -17.36 -16.88 21.26
CA ILE A 678 -15.92 -17.10 21.39
C ILE A 678 -15.69 -18.33 22.24
N SER A 679 -14.90 -19.26 21.74
CA SER A 679 -14.49 -20.46 22.46
C SER A 679 -13.17 -20.19 23.17
N VAL A 680 -13.15 -20.32 24.50
CA VAL A 680 -11.96 -20.13 25.35
C VAL A 680 -11.64 -21.46 26.04
N ALA A 681 -10.45 -21.99 25.79
CA ALA A 681 -9.98 -23.25 26.34
C ALA A 681 -8.98 -22.99 27.48
N ASP A 682 -7.84 -23.67 27.43
CA ASP A 682 -6.67 -23.55 28.31
C ASP A 682 -5.85 -22.28 28.06
N LYS A 683 -5.89 -21.73 26.83
CA LYS A 683 -5.21 -20.50 26.48
C LYS A 683 -6.13 -19.28 26.57
N PRO A 684 -5.66 -18.17 27.13
CA PRO A 684 -6.44 -16.95 27.17
C PRO A 684 -6.64 -16.36 25.78
N GLN A 685 -7.81 -15.77 25.56
CA GLN A 685 -8.17 -15.16 24.28
C GLN A 685 -8.25 -13.64 24.43
N VAL A 686 -7.57 -12.94 23.52
CA VAL A 686 -7.58 -11.48 23.47
C VAL A 686 -8.48 -11.01 22.35
N LEU A 687 -9.56 -10.33 22.73
CA LEU A 687 -10.59 -9.81 21.84
C LEU A 687 -10.33 -8.33 21.53
N SER A 688 -9.94 -8.00 20.31
CA SER A 688 -9.88 -6.58 19.92
C SER A 688 -11.30 -6.02 19.72
N LEU A 689 -11.69 -4.98 20.47
CA LEU A 689 -13.00 -4.33 20.25
C LEU A 689 -13.06 -3.56 18.92
N TYR A 690 -11.90 -3.11 18.43
CA TYR A 690 -11.78 -2.40 17.15
C TYR A 690 -12.28 -3.24 15.97
N SER A 691 -12.16 -4.58 16.02
CA SER A 691 -12.64 -5.45 14.94
C SER A 691 -14.15 -5.35 14.73
N PHE A 692 -14.90 -4.87 15.72
CA PHE A 692 -16.35 -4.71 15.62
C PHE A 692 -16.78 -3.28 15.26
N LYS A 693 -15.83 -2.37 15.00
CA LYS A 693 -16.11 -0.96 14.69
C LYS A 693 -17.14 -0.80 13.57
N GLU A 694 -17.01 -1.54 12.48
CA GLU A 694 -17.95 -1.44 11.35
C GLU A 694 -19.37 -1.85 11.76
N LYS A 695 -19.52 -2.97 12.48
CA LYS A 695 -20.82 -3.43 13.01
C LYS A 695 -21.44 -2.44 13.98
N ILE A 696 -20.62 -1.79 14.82
CA ILE A 696 -21.07 -0.76 15.74
C ILE A 696 -21.54 0.48 14.96
N ILE A 697 -20.80 0.90 13.93
CA ILE A 697 -21.19 2.01 13.05
C ILE A 697 -22.49 1.69 12.30
N GLU A 698 -22.66 0.45 11.81
CA GLU A 698 -23.90 -0.01 11.17
C GLU A 698 -25.09 0.09 12.12
N LEU A 699 -24.97 -0.44 13.34
CA LEU A 699 -26.03 -0.33 14.36
C LEU A 699 -26.34 1.14 14.68
N LEU A 700 -25.32 1.96 14.88
CA LEU A 700 -25.48 3.39 15.13
C LEU A 700 -26.10 4.15 13.96
N SER A 701 -26.04 3.61 12.74
CA SER A 701 -26.61 4.23 11.53
C SER A 701 -28.09 3.88 11.32
N LEU A 702 -28.63 2.93 12.09
CA LEU A 702 -30.06 2.61 12.11
C LEU A 702 -30.88 3.58 12.99
N SER A 703 -30.22 4.52 13.66
CA SER A 703 -30.87 5.57 14.44
C SER A 703 -30.57 6.94 13.86
N ASP A 704 -31.61 7.77 13.75
CA ASP A 704 -31.48 9.17 13.37
C ASP A 704 -30.97 10.05 14.54
N ASN A 705 -30.82 9.48 15.74
CA ASN A 705 -30.31 10.19 16.92
C ASN A 705 -28.77 10.25 16.89
N LEU A 706 -28.22 11.46 16.93
CA LEU A 706 -26.77 11.69 17.01
C LEU A 706 -26.16 11.12 18.30
N ASP A 707 -26.96 11.05 19.38
CA ASP A 707 -26.59 10.50 20.67
C ASP A 707 -26.92 8.99 20.80
N ALA A 708 -27.15 8.30 19.67
CA ALA A 708 -27.36 6.86 19.67
C ALA A 708 -26.17 6.13 20.29
N GLN A 709 -26.47 5.03 20.99
CA GLN A 709 -25.50 4.24 21.74
C GLN A 709 -25.64 2.76 21.39
N VAL A 710 -24.51 2.06 21.36
CA VAL A 710 -24.47 0.60 21.21
C VAL A 710 -23.92 -0.02 22.47
N GLN A 711 -24.68 -0.90 23.10
CA GLN A 711 -24.21 -1.69 24.23
C GLN A 711 -23.51 -2.96 23.72
N ILE A 712 -22.27 -3.16 24.13
CA ILE A 712 -21.52 -4.42 24.00
C ILE A 712 -21.71 -5.19 25.31
N SER A 713 -22.28 -6.39 25.26
CA SER A 713 -22.38 -7.31 26.39
C SER A 713 -21.51 -8.53 26.12
N ILE A 714 -20.58 -8.82 27.01
CA ILE A 714 -19.76 -10.02 26.97
C ILE A 714 -20.12 -10.85 28.20
N SER A 715 -20.49 -12.11 28.03
CA SER A 715 -20.83 -12.98 29.17
C SER A 715 -20.42 -14.43 28.97
N ASP A 716 -20.12 -15.10 30.08
CA ASP A 716 -20.08 -16.56 30.17
C ASP A 716 -21.19 -17.06 31.13
N SER A 717 -21.12 -18.32 31.58
CA SER A 717 -22.09 -18.88 32.53
C SER A 717 -22.08 -18.23 33.92
N SER A 718 -21.05 -17.44 34.26
CA SER A 718 -20.72 -16.97 35.61
C SER A 718 -20.46 -15.45 35.71
N ASN A 719 -20.06 -14.80 34.62
CA ASN A 719 -19.55 -13.43 34.55
C ASN A 719 -20.23 -12.68 33.40
N MET A 720 -20.47 -11.39 33.59
CA MET A 720 -20.96 -10.49 32.54
C MET A 720 -20.28 -9.12 32.66
N LYS A 721 -19.79 -8.60 31.54
CA LYS A 721 -19.23 -7.25 31.43
C LYS A 721 -19.93 -6.49 30.31
N LYS A 722 -20.18 -5.20 30.51
CA LYS A 722 -20.89 -4.34 29.56
C LYS A 722 -20.06 -3.09 29.25
N TYR A 723 -20.05 -2.70 27.99
CA TYR A 723 -19.49 -1.44 27.50
C TYR A 723 -20.55 -0.71 26.67
N ILE A 724 -20.58 0.61 26.73
CA ILE A 724 -21.46 1.47 25.96
C ILE A 724 -20.61 2.26 24.98
N VAL A 725 -20.88 2.14 23.68
CA VAL A 725 -20.15 2.83 22.63
C VAL A 725 -21.02 3.91 22.00
N ARG A 726 -20.48 5.12 21.87
CA ARG A 726 -21.14 6.31 21.30
C ARG A 726 -20.32 6.96 20.19
N ARG A 727 -20.98 7.74 19.34
CA ARG A 727 -20.31 8.50 18.27
C ARG A 727 -19.41 9.60 18.84
N PHE A 728 -19.90 10.32 19.84
CA PHE A 728 -19.25 11.50 20.42
C PHE A 728 -19.11 11.36 21.93
N ALA A 729 -18.12 12.05 22.51
CA ALA A 729 -17.89 12.08 23.95
C ALA A 729 -18.90 12.96 24.71
N SER A 730 -19.67 13.77 24.00
CA SER A 730 -20.63 14.74 24.53
C SER A 730 -22.04 14.41 24.04
N ASN A 731 -23.05 14.65 24.88
CA ASN A 731 -24.46 14.56 24.47
C ASN A 731 -24.97 15.94 24.06
N ILE A 732 -25.81 15.99 23.03
CA ILE A 732 -26.42 17.23 22.56
C ILE A 732 -27.82 17.35 23.17
N LYS A 733 -28.03 18.38 24.00
CA LYS A 733 -29.37 18.78 24.43
C LYS A 733 -29.78 20.05 23.70
N ILE A 734 -30.88 19.98 22.97
CA ILE A 734 -31.49 21.14 22.34
C ILE A 734 -32.57 21.65 23.29
N ASP A 735 -32.34 22.83 23.86
CA ASP A 735 -33.39 23.56 24.57
C ASP A 735 -34.22 24.33 23.55
N ARG A 736 -35.44 23.85 23.31
CA ARG A 736 -36.36 24.44 22.33
C ARG A 736 -37.06 25.70 22.84
N MET A 737 -37.00 26.00 24.15
CA MET A 737 -37.58 27.24 24.67
C MET A 737 -36.65 28.43 24.46
N ASP A 738 -35.33 28.21 24.57
CA ASP A 738 -34.32 29.27 24.49
C ASP A 738 -33.47 29.23 23.20
N ASP A 739 -33.75 28.29 22.28
CA ASP A 739 -32.98 28.07 21.04
C ASP A 739 -31.47 27.83 21.29
N LEU A 740 -31.16 27.06 22.33
CA LEU A 740 -29.79 26.77 22.76
C LEU A 740 -29.42 25.30 22.51
N ILE A 741 -28.20 25.11 21.99
CA ILE A 741 -27.57 23.79 21.90
C ILE A 741 -26.58 23.65 23.05
N LEU A 742 -26.89 22.74 23.97
CA LEU A 742 -26.06 22.44 25.14
C LEU A 742 -25.27 21.16 24.87
N LEU A 743 -23.95 21.26 24.92
CA LEU A 743 -23.05 20.11 24.89
C LEU A 743 -22.74 19.69 26.34
N ASN A 744 -23.25 18.53 26.73
CA ASN A 744 -23.00 17.99 28.05
C ASN A 744 -21.82 17.00 28.00
N MET A 745 -20.67 17.42 28.52
CA MET A 745 -19.50 16.57 28.69
C MET A 745 -19.66 15.80 30.01
N GLY A 746 -19.67 14.47 29.96
CA GLY A 746 -19.72 13.63 31.16
C GLY A 746 -18.60 14.00 32.13
N SER A 747 -18.96 14.25 33.39
CA SER A 747 -18.17 14.87 34.47
C SER A 747 -17.84 16.37 34.30
N LEU A 748 -18.79 17.20 34.76
CA LEU A 748 -18.65 18.61 35.19
C LEU A 748 -17.97 19.58 34.20
N LYS A 749 -18.60 19.85 33.05
CA LYS A 749 -18.62 21.20 32.43
C LYS A 749 -19.68 21.26 31.32
N VAL A 750 -20.69 22.11 31.51
CA VAL A 750 -21.63 22.49 30.46
C VAL A 750 -20.98 23.63 29.68
N LEU A 751 -20.74 23.42 28.39
CA LEU A 751 -20.32 24.48 27.47
C LEU A 751 -21.57 24.90 26.67
N SER A 752 -22.03 26.12 26.90
CA SER A 752 -23.04 26.79 26.08
C SER A 752 -22.37 27.32 24.82
N ILE A 753 -22.84 26.90 23.64
CA ILE A 753 -22.44 27.48 22.36
C ILE A 753 -23.61 28.32 21.83
N LEU A 754 -23.29 29.55 21.41
CA LEU A 754 -24.18 30.69 21.12
C LEU A 754 -25.19 30.49 19.97
N HIS A 755 -26.27 31.30 20.06
CA HIS A 755 -27.44 31.48 19.19
C HIS A 755 -27.30 31.07 17.71
N LEU A 756 -28.30 30.32 17.23
CA LEU A 756 -28.67 30.27 15.82
C LEU A 756 -29.33 31.59 15.43
N ARG A 757 -28.75 32.29 14.44
CA ARG A 757 -29.47 33.27 13.61
C ARG A 757 -29.47 32.77 12.17
#